data_AF-V9KG02-F1
#
_entry.id   AF-V9KG02-F1
#
_cell.length_a   1.000
_cell.length_b   1.000
_cell.length_c   1.000
_cell.angle_alpha   90.00
_cell.angle_beta   90.00
_cell.angle_gamma   90.00
#
_symmetry.space_group_name_H-M   'P 1'
#
loop_
_entity.id
_entity.type
_entity.pdbx_description
1 polymer ?
#
loop_
_entity_poly.entity_id
_entity_poly.type
_entity_poly.pdbx_seq_one_letter_code
_entity_poly.pdbx_strand_id
1 'polypeptide(L)'
;RRSSDLDLMLGINGPNFEEVAEFVDDVVNALKVDEEVRTLNEVMFPLLEMLMERVREMELCQVLLYNYLDILLFITRQPTLAQVFLDFIQPQDLSNGNLYQKTLLGSILNISCLLKTPGLVENHSYFLNPSRTSPQEIKVQEASIHQFMAQYHDKIHQILRNLIQLSPGTKHRLLSWLGHCLFANAGRTKIWANQMPELFLQMYASDTFFVNLGAALLKLCQPFCRPHSLKLLTFNPTYCALKELNEEERRTRNVHIKGLDKETALMSLPPDFEPTFAETYNLVTENLILTQYTLHLGFHRLHDQMVKMNQNLHRLQMAWRDAQQSSSAAAEGLREQFERLMTIYLSTKAAATEPQMLQNCVNLQVSTATILVQFALGSHGTGYLPVAFPLPPLEYCPLAHVPEFFADNLGDFFIFLRRFADEVLETAGDSLEHILHFVTVFMGNVERMKNPHLRAKLAEVLEAVMPHLEPTQNSLTSSLFHRERVFCSYQHAPHLAQALIEVFVDIEFTGDPHQFEQKFNYRRPMYPILRYMWGLENYRQSIKNLADYACDNLEAMNPPLFLRFLNLLINDAIFLLDEAIQYLSKIKIQQIERDRGEWDGLAPEARREKDTSLQLFGQLARFHNIMSNETIGTLTFLSSEIKTLFVAPVLSERIISMLNYFLQHLVGPKMGALKVKDFSEFDFKPQQLVSDICTIYLNLGERDSFCATVPKDGRSYSPTLFAQTVRVLKKINKPGDMIVAFSDLAEKVKSFADRQQQEEETYVDAPDEFLDPIMSTVMMDPVMLPSSRVTVDRSTIARHLLSDQTDPFNRSPLTMDQIKPNAELREKIQQWLGERQRHMDHSAEMSE
;
A
#
# COMPACT_ATOMS: atom_id res chain seq x y z
N ARG A 1 44.52 -20.68 -28.85
CA ARG A 1 45.82 -21.00 -28.20
C ARG A 1 45.91 -20.38 -26.81
N ARG A 2 45.74 -19.07 -26.60
CA ARG A 2 45.59 -18.50 -25.23
C ARG A 2 44.40 -19.05 -24.41
N SER A 3 43.37 -19.59 -25.08
CA SER A 3 42.17 -20.13 -24.41
C SER A 3 42.40 -21.47 -23.71
N SER A 4 43.32 -22.31 -24.21
CA SER A 4 43.63 -23.61 -23.59
C SER A 4 44.56 -23.43 -22.40
N ASP A 5 45.43 -22.42 -22.43
CA ASP A 5 46.50 -22.27 -21.44
C ASP A 5 45.97 -21.80 -20.07
N LEU A 6 44.90 -21.00 -20.02
CA LEU A 6 44.27 -20.61 -18.74
C LEU A 6 43.45 -21.78 -18.15
N ASP A 7 42.71 -22.52 -18.97
CA ASP A 7 41.95 -23.70 -18.52
C ASP A 7 42.88 -24.83 -18.05
N LEU A 8 44.09 -24.91 -18.63
CA LEU A 8 45.18 -25.80 -18.19
C LEU A 8 45.88 -25.27 -16.93
N MET A 9 46.16 -23.96 -16.83
CA MET A 9 46.80 -23.33 -15.66
C MET A 9 45.88 -23.30 -14.43
N LEU A 10 44.57 -23.19 -14.62
CA LEU A 10 43.58 -23.15 -13.54
C LEU A 10 42.98 -24.54 -13.23
N GLY A 11 43.46 -25.61 -13.88
CA GLY A 11 43.01 -26.99 -13.63
C GLY A 11 41.55 -27.25 -13.98
N ILE A 12 40.91 -26.40 -14.79
CA ILE A 12 39.47 -26.45 -15.08
C ILE A 12 39.07 -27.75 -15.79
N ASN A 13 40.02 -28.41 -16.47
CA ASN A 13 39.84 -29.71 -17.15
C ASN A 13 40.91 -30.77 -16.75
N GLY A 14 41.66 -30.58 -15.66
CA GLY A 14 42.78 -31.44 -15.20
C GLY A 14 42.75 -31.76 -13.70
N PRO A 15 43.58 -32.69 -13.17
CA PRO A 15 43.43 -33.22 -11.82
C PRO A 15 43.76 -32.18 -10.73
N ASN A 16 42.98 -32.24 -9.63
CA ASN A 16 43.09 -31.53 -8.34
C ASN A 16 43.27 -29.99 -8.36
N PHE A 17 42.17 -29.27 -8.11
CA PHE A 17 42.16 -27.86 -7.69
C PHE A 17 43.15 -27.55 -6.55
N GLU A 18 43.43 -28.53 -5.68
CA GLU A 18 44.45 -28.44 -4.62
C GLU A 18 45.87 -28.24 -5.16
N GLU A 19 46.24 -28.89 -6.27
CA GLU A 19 47.58 -28.76 -6.88
C GLU A 19 47.76 -27.37 -7.53
N VAL A 20 46.69 -26.83 -8.12
CA VAL A 20 46.67 -25.47 -8.68
C VAL A 20 46.75 -24.43 -7.56
N ALA A 21 46.02 -24.63 -6.46
CA ALA A 21 46.08 -23.76 -5.30
C ALA A 21 47.48 -23.73 -4.67
N GLU A 22 48.12 -24.89 -4.52
CA GLU A 22 49.49 -25.02 -4.00
C GLU A 22 50.51 -24.32 -4.93
N PHE A 23 50.39 -24.50 -6.24
CA PHE A 23 51.22 -23.80 -7.22
C PHE A 23 51.05 -22.27 -7.15
N VAL A 24 49.81 -21.77 -7.02
CA VAL A 24 49.57 -20.33 -6.91
C VAL A 24 50.14 -19.77 -5.61
N ASP A 25 50.04 -20.50 -4.50
CA ASP A 25 50.65 -20.09 -3.23
C ASP A 25 52.20 -20.02 -3.34
N ASP A 26 52.82 -20.99 -4.02
CA ASP A 26 54.27 -20.98 -4.30
C ASP A 26 54.68 -19.78 -5.17
N VAL A 27 53.91 -19.46 -6.21
CA VAL A 27 54.13 -18.29 -7.06
C VAL A 27 54.01 -16.99 -6.26
N VAL A 28 52.99 -16.87 -5.40
CA VAL A 28 52.80 -15.70 -4.52
C VAL A 28 53.97 -15.57 -3.55
N ASN A 29 54.45 -16.67 -2.99
CA ASN A 29 55.60 -16.68 -2.07
C ASN A 29 56.89 -16.28 -2.78
N ALA A 30 57.13 -16.78 -3.99
CA ALA A 30 58.30 -16.41 -4.79
C ALA A 30 58.30 -14.92 -5.16
N LEU A 31 57.14 -14.38 -5.57
CA LEU A 31 57.01 -12.96 -5.95
C LEU A 31 57.16 -11.99 -4.76
N LYS A 32 56.80 -12.42 -3.54
CA LYS A 32 57.06 -11.62 -2.32
C LYS A 32 58.53 -11.54 -1.96
N VAL A 33 59.33 -12.54 -2.33
CA VAL A 33 60.76 -12.57 -2.05
C VAL A 33 61.56 -11.72 -3.05
N ASP A 34 60.99 -11.47 -4.24
CA ASP A 34 61.65 -10.79 -5.37
C ASP A 34 60.86 -9.53 -5.84
N GLU A 35 60.43 -8.67 -4.90
CA GLU A 35 59.65 -7.45 -5.18
C GLU A 35 60.40 -6.41 -6.06
N GLU A 36 61.69 -6.59 -6.33
CA GLU A 36 62.50 -5.66 -7.12
C GLU A 36 62.25 -5.76 -8.64
N VAL A 37 61.67 -6.88 -9.14
CA VAL A 37 61.54 -7.15 -10.58
C VAL A 37 60.13 -6.92 -11.13
N ARG A 38 59.08 -7.38 -10.42
CA ARG A 38 57.67 -7.17 -10.76
C ARG A 38 56.81 -7.19 -9.51
N THR A 39 55.80 -6.33 -9.45
CA THR A 39 54.84 -6.37 -8.33
C THR A 39 53.82 -7.49 -8.53
N LEU A 40 53.26 -7.99 -7.43
CA LEU A 40 52.19 -9.00 -7.49
C LEU A 40 50.98 -8.50 -8.30
N ASN A 41 50.68 -7.19 -8.27
CA ASN A 41 49.62 -6.59 -9.06
C ASN A 41 49.87 -6.73 -10.57
N GLU A 42 51.09 -6.49 -11.04
CA GLU A 42 51.45 -6.60 -12.46
C GLU A 42 51.29 -8.02 -13.01
N VAL A 43 51.51 -9.04 -12.17
CA VAL A 43 51.35 -10.46 -12.55
C VAL A 43 49.88 -10.88 -12.51
N MET A 44 49.14 -10.45 -11.49
CA MET A 44 47.78 -10.93 -11.24
C MET A 44 46.70 -10.17 -12.01
N PHE A 45 46.89 -8.88 -12.32
CA PHE A 45 45.88 -8.09 -13.04
C PHE A 45 45.51 -8.69 -14.42
N PRO A 46 46.47 -9.13 -15.26
CA PRO A 46 46.13 -9.81 -16.52
C PRO A 46 45.32 -11.11 -16.31
N LEU A 47 45.59 -11.87 -15.25
CA LEU A 47 44.83 -13.08 -14.93
C LEU A 47 43.40 -12.76 -14.50
N LEU A 48 43.23 -11.73 -13.67
CA LEU A 48 41.90 -11.24 -13.25
C LEU A 48 41.12 -10.63 -14.41
N GLU A 49 41.79 -9.98 -15.37
CA GLU A 49 41.18 -9.46 -16.59
C GLU A 49 40.70 -10.60 -17.50
N MET A 50 41.53 -11.62 -17.73
CA MET A 50 41.11 -12.82 -18.46
C MET A 50 39.93 -13.51 -17.77
N LEU A 51 39.97 -13.66 -16.45
CA LEU A 51 38.86 -14.23 -15.68
C LEU A 51 37.58 -13.41 -15.84
N MET A 52 37.68 -12.08 -15.80
CA MET A 52 36.55 -11.17 -16.01
C MET A 52 35.94 -11.32 -17.39
N GLU A 53 36.76 -11.38 -18.46
CA GLU A 53 36.28 -11.61 -19.83
C GLU A 53 35.52 -12.93 -19.95
N ARG A 54 36.04 -14.01 -19.37
CA ARG A 54 35.38 -15.32 -19.39
C ARG A 54 34.06 -15.32 -18.63
N VAL A 55 34.04 -14.77 -17.42
CA VAL A 55 32.84 -14.73 -16.57
C VAL A 55 31.70 -13.96 -17.26
N ARG A 56 31.98 -12.90 -18.02
CA ARG A 56 30.97 -12.12 -18.74
C ARG A 56 30.22 -12.92 -19.82
N GLU A 57 30.86 -13.93 -20.39
CA GLU A 57 30.27 -14.80 -21.41
C GLU A 57 29.43 -15.94 -20.80
N MET A 58 29.54 -16.18 -19.49
CA MET A 58 28.85 -17.30 -18.84
C MET A 58 27.35 -17.02 -18.61
N GLU A 59 26.61 -18.11 -18.41
CA GLU A 59 25.22 -18.11 -17.97
C GLU A 59 25.07 -18.80 -16.61
N LEU A 60 24.02 -18.46 -15.87
CA LEU A 60 23.76 -18.93 -14.51
C LEU A 60 23.81 -20.47 -14.36
N CYS A 61 23.28 -21.20 -15.35
CA CYS A 61 23.15 -22.66 -15.30
C CYS A 61 24.39 -23.42 -15.82
N GLN A 62 25.46 -22.72 -16.22
CA GLN A 62 26.67 -23.35 -16.75
C GLN A 62 27.61 -23.78 -15.62
N VAL A 63 28.03 -25.06 -15.62
CA VAL A 63 28.93 -25.62 -14.59
C VAL A 63 30.27 -24.86 -14.51
N LEU A 64 30.80 -24.46 -15.66
CA LEU A 64 32.08 -23.73 -15.76
C LEU A 64 32.09 -22.41 -14.97
N LEU A 65 30.93 -21.75 -14.83
CA LEU A 65 30.79 -20.55 -14.00
C LEU A 65 31.21 -20.82 -12.55
N TYR A 66 30.76 -21.94 -11.98
CA TYR A 66 31.01 -22.28 -10.59
C TYR A 66 32.49 -22.58 -10.32
N ASN A 67 33.21 -23.14 -11.29
CA ASN A 67 34.66 -23.32 -11.22
C ASN A 67 35.37 -21.96 -11.14
N TYR A 68 34.95 -20.97 -11.93
CA TYR A 68 35.49 -19.60 -11.83
C TYR A 68 35.19 -18.95 -10.48
N LEU A 69 34.02 -19.19 -9.89
CA LEU A 69 33.69 -18.70 -8.54
C LEU A 69 34.56 -19.37 -7.47
N ASP A 70 34.90 -20.65 -7.62
CA ASP A 70 35.78 -21.36 -6.69
C ASP A 70 37.20 -20.81 -6.70
N ILE A 71 37.70 -20.42 -7.87
CA ILE A 71 38.98 -19.72 -8.01
C ILE A 71 38.94 -18.37 -7.27
N LEU A 72 37.85 -17.62 -7.38
CA LEU A 72 37.68 -16.37 -6.64
C LEU A 72 37.54 -16.58 -5.13
N LEU A 73 36.91 -17.66 -4.71
CA LEU A 73 36.87 -18.04 -3.29
C LEU A 73 38.26 -18.33 -2.76
N PHE A 74 39.13 -18.98 -3.54
CA PHE A 74 40.53 -19.15 -3.18
C PHE A 74 41.27 -17.81 -3.08
N ILE A 75 41.17 -16.96 -4.10
CA ILE A 75 41.79 -15.62 -4.13
C ILE A 75 41.36 -14.78 -2.93
N THR A 76 40.08 -14.77 -2.57
CA THR A 76 39.54 -13.95 -1.48
C THR A 76 39.85 -14.48 -0.09
N ARG A 77 40.29 -15.74 0.05
CA ARG A 77 40.77 -16.30 1.33
C ARG A 77 42.22 -15.93 1.63
N GLN A 78 43.03 -15.67 0.61
CA GLN A 78 44.43 -15.34 0.78
C GLN A 78 44.64 -13.84 1.02
N PRO A 79 45.24 -13.39 2.14
CA PRO A 79 45.37 -11.98 2.49
C PRO A 79 45.96 -11.09 1.40
N THR A 80 47.02 -11.57 0.74
CA THR A 80 47.72 -10.77 -0.27
C THR A 80 46.93 -10.72 -1.58
N LEU A 81 46.42 -11.86 -2.05
CA LEU A 81 45.60 -11.91 -3.26
C LEU A 81 44.27 -11.17 -3.11
N ALA A 82 43.68 -11.17 -1.92
CA ALA A 82 42.48 -10.40 -1.61
C ALA A 82 42.72 -8.88 -1.75
N GLN A 83 43.91 -8.37 -1.38
CA GLN A 83 44.25 -6.96 -1.61
C GLN A 83 44.36 -6.64 -3.09
N VAL A 84 45.06 -7.50 -3.85
CA VAL A 84 45.16 -7.37 -5.32
C VAL A 84 43.77 -7.38 -5.97
N PHE A 85 42.90 -8.29 -5.54
CA PHE A 85 41.52 -8.36 -6.00
C PHE A 85 40.75 -7.07 -5.70
N LEU A 86 40.87 -6.54 -4.47
CA LEU A 86 40.22 -5.28 -4.07
C LEU A 86 40.73 -4.07 -4.85
N ASP A 87 42.02 -4.04 -5.21
CA ASP A 87 42.60 -2.99 -6.06
C ASP A 87 42.08 -3.12 -7.50
N PHE A 88 41.95 -4.35 -8.01
CA PHE A 88 41.47 -4.63 -9.37
C PHE A 88 39.99 -4.28 -9.60
N ILE A 89 39.14 -4.42 -8.58
CA ILE A 89 37.69 -4.15 -8.69
C ILE A 89 37.32 -2.68 -8.50
N GLN A 90 38.28 -1.76 -8.38
CA GLN A 90 37.97 -0.34 -8.30
C GLN A 90 37.50 0.18 -9.67
N PRO A 91 36.34 0.84 -9.77
CA PRO A 91 35.91 1.42 -11.04
C PRO A 91 36.78 2.63 -11.38
N GLN A 92 36.89 2.94 -12.67
CA GLN A 92 37.66 4.09 -13.16
C GLN A 92 37.09 5.43 -12.68
N ASP A 93 35.76 5.52 -12.55
CA ASP A 93 35.06 6.68 -11.98
C ASP A 93 34.08 6.19 -10.91
N LEU A 94 34.30 6.66 -9.67
CA LEU A 94 33.52 6.29 -8.49
C LEU A 94 32.09 6.85 -8.50
N SER A 95 31.81 7.86 -9.33
CA SER A 95 30.50 8.52 -9.41
C SER A 95 29.54 7.84 -10.40
N ASN A 96 30.07 7.02 -11.32
CA ASN A 96 29.28 6.34 -12.33
C ASN A 96 28.91 4.92 -11.88
N GLY A 97 27.63 4.71 -11.54
CA GLY A 97 27.10 3.43 -11.09
C GLY A 97 27.26 2.29 -12.10
N ASN A 98 27.19 2.58 -13.41
CA ASN A 98 27.37 1.58 -14.47
C ASN A 98 28.79 0.99 -14.50
N LEU A 99 29.80 1.76 -14.12
CA LEU A 99 31.19 1.27 -14.12
C LEU A 99 31.43 0.21 -13.04
N TYR A 100 30.71 0.25 -11.92
CA TYR A 100 30.78 -0.80 -10.90
C TYR A 100 30.38 -2.16 -11.48
N GLN A 101 29.33 -2.20 -12.32
CA GLN A 101 28.90 -3.42 -13.02
C GLN A 101 29.97 -3.97 -13.97
N LYS A 102 30.86 -3.11 -14.49
CA LYS A 102 31.93 -3.52 -15.41
C LYS A 102 33.17 -4.07 -14.69
N THR A 103 33.29 -3.93 -13.37
CA THR A 103 34.37 -4.54 -12.60
C THR A 103 34.26 -6.08 -12.61
N LEU A 104 35.28 -6.81 -12.14
CA LEU A 104 35.19 -8.28 -12.03
C LEU A 104 34.09 -8.70 -11.05
N LEU A 105 34.02 -8.09 -9.86
CA LEU A 105 32.93 -8.34 -8.91
C LEU A 105 31.57 -7.95 -9.51
N GLY A 106 31.50 -6.83 -10.23
CA GLY A 106 30.27 -6.41 -10.89
C GLY A 106 29.83 -7.31 -12.03
N SER A 107 30.77 -7.88 -12.78
CA SER A 107 30.49 -8.82 -13.87
C SER A 107 29.86 -10.10 -13.33
N ILE A 108 30.32 -10.58 -12.16
CA ILE A 108 29.71 -11.68 -11.41
C ILE A 108 28.31 -11.27 -10.95
N LEU A 109 28.18 -10.12 -10.29
CA LEU A 109 26.87 -9.65 -9.84
C LEU A 109 25.87 -9.46 -11.00
N ASN A 110 26.34 -9.31 -12.25
CA ASN A 110 25.50 -9.13 -13.43
C ASN A 110 25.04 -10.44 -14.13
N ILE A 111 25.23 -11.63 -13.54
CA ILE A 111 24.76 -12.92 -14.10
C ILE A 111 23.42 -13.32 -13.49
N SER A 112 22.40 -13.58 -14.31
CA SER A 112 21.07 -14.02 -13.86
C SER A 112 20.27 -14.64 -15.00
N CYS A 113 19.05 -15.11 -14.69
CA CYS A 113 18.00 -15.44 -15.65
C CYS A 113 17.23 -14.21 -16.16
N LEU A 114 17.55 -13.00 -15.71
CA LEU A 114 17.02 -11.74 -16.26
C LEU A 114 17.61 -11.43 -17.64
N LEU A 115 16.91 -10.63 -18.45
CA LEU A 115 17.43 -10.20 -19.74
C LEU A 115 18.68 -9.31 -19.58
N LYS A 116 19.74 -9.62 -20.34
CA LYS A 116 20.96 -8.82 -20.38
C LYS A 116 20.75 -7.45 -21.01
N THR A 117 19.93 -7.38 -22.07
CA THR A 117 19.62 -6.15 -22.80
C THR A 117 18.12 -5.90 -22.77
N PRO A 118 17.64 -4.75 -22.25
CA PRO A 118 16.21 -4.44 -22.23
C PRO A 118 15.59 -4.51 -23.63
N GLY A 119 14.48 -5.26 -23.75
CA GLY A 119 13.70 -5.36 -24.98
C GLY A 119 14.22 -6.36 -26.03
N LEU A 120 15.41 -6.93 -25.88
CA LEU A 120 15.99 -7.87 -26.84
C LEU A 120 15.90 -9.33 -26.33
N VAL A 121 14.85 -10.03 -26.74
CA VAL A 121 14.51 -11.40 -26.28
C VAL A 121 15.17 -12.48 -27.16
N GLU A 122 15.66 -12.13 -28.35
CA GLU A 122 16.06 -13.08 -29.41
C GLU A 122 17.20 -14.05 -29.03
N ASN A 123 17.94 -13.76 -27.95
CA ASN A 123 19.00 -14.62 -27.41
C ASN A 123 18.77 -15.00 -25.93
N HIS A 124 17.54 -14.90 -25.43
CA HIS A 124 17.24 -15.22 -24.03
C HIS A 124 16.97 -16.71 -23.85
N SER A 125 17.79 -17.38 -23.03
CA SER A 125 17.77 -18.84 -22.89
C SER A 125 16.65 -19.38 -21.99
N TYR A 126 15.83 -18.52 -21.37
CA TYR A 126 14.82 -18.89 -20.38
C TYR A 126 13.39 -18.58 -20.85
N PHE A 127 12.42 -19.40 -20.44
CA PHE A 127 10.99 -19.22 -20.72
C PHE A 127 10.67 -18.92 -22.20
N LEU A 128 11.15 -19.77 -23.10
CA LEU A 128 10.91 -19.65 -24.55
C LEU A 128 9.44 -19.97 -24.89
N ASN A 129 8.80 -19.11 -25.69
CA ASN A 129 7.41 -19.25 -26.16
C ASN A 129 6.40 -19.56 -25.04
N PRO A 130 6.31 -18.72 -23.99
CA PRO A 130 5.57 -19.04 -22.77
C PRO A 130 4.07 -19.26 -22.97
N SER A 131 3.45 -18.72 -24.03
CA SER A 131 2.02 -18.98 -24.29
C SER A 131 1.72 -20.43 -24.69
N ARG A 132 2.72 -21.17 -25.18
CA ARG A 132 2.59 -22.56 -25.63
C ARG A 132 3.04 -23.56 -24.56
N THR A 133 3.76 -23.08 -23.55
CA THR A 133 4.32 -23.88 -22.47
C THR A 133 3.26 -24.12 -21.39
N SER A 134 3.17 -25.34 -20.88
CA SER A 134 2.20 -25.64 -19.83
C SER A 134 2.60 -24.97 -18.50
N PRO A 135 1.63 -24.64 -17.62
CA PRO A 135 1.94 -24.07 -16.30
C PRO A 135 2.85 -24.96 -15.44
N GLN A 136 2.81 -26.29 -15.63
CA GLN A 136 3.68 -27.23 -14.92
C GLN A 136 5.14 -27.13 -15.39
N GLU A 137 5.37 -27.06 -16.70
CA GLU A 137 6.72 -26.89 -17.26
C GLU A 137 7.34 -25.54 -16.85
N ILE A 138 6.53 -24.47 -16.84
CA ILE A 138 6.98 -23.15 -16.33
C ILE A 138 7.45 -23.28 -14.87
N LYS A 139 6.70 -23.98 -14.02
CA LYS A 139 7.08 -24.21 -12.61
C LYS A 139 8.34 -25.05 -12.48
N VAL A 140 8.54 -26.07 -13.32
CA VAL A 140 9.77 -26.88 -13.31
C VAL A 140 10.98 -26.04 -13.71
N GLN A 141 10.85 -25.20 -14.75
CA GLN A 141 11.91 -24.29 -15.16
C GLN A 141 12.22 -23.25 -14.06
N GLU A 142 11.19 -22.68 -13.42
CA GLU A 142 11.31 -21.77 -12.28
C GLU A 142 12.09 -22.44 -11.12
N ALA A 143 11.71 -23.65 -10.72
CA ALA A 143 12.40 -24.41 -9.67
C ALA A 143 13.87 -24.73 -10.01
N SER A 144 14.17 -25.05 -11.28
CA SER A 144 15.55 -25.28 -11.73
C SER A 144 16.38 -24.00 -11.63
N ILE A 145 15.83 -22.84 -12.01
CA ILE A 145 16.49 -21.55 -11.89
C ILE A 145 16.77 -21.24 -10.41
N HIS A 146 15.78 -21.45 -9.53
CA HIS A 146 15.92 -21.22 -8.09
C HIS A 146 17.08 -22.01 -7.48
N GLN A 147 17.25 -23.29 -7.87
CA GLN A 147 18.36 -24.11 -7.39
C GLN A 147 19.74 -23.51 -7.74
N PHE A 148 19.93 -23.08 -8.99
CA PHE A 148 21.18 -22.45 -9.40
C PHE A 148 21.39 -21.09 -8.74
N MET A 149 20.33 -20.27 -8.64
CA MET A 149 20.41 -18.98 -7.93
C MET A 149 20.82 -19.13 -6.47
N ALA A 150 20.23 -20.10 -5.75
CA ALA A 150 20.56 -20.35 -4.35
C ALA A 150 22.06 -20.71 -4.16
N GLN A 151 22.59 -21.56 -5.03
CA GLN A 151 24.03 -21.92 -5.04
C GLN A 151 24.90 -20.71 -5.41
N TYR A 152 24.49 -19.95 -6.42
CA TYR A 152 25.20 -18.78 -6.91
C TYR A 152 25.32 -17.68 -5.84
N HIS A 153 24.20 -17.35 -5.19
CA HIS A 153 24.17 -16.38 -4.09
C HIS A 153 24.99 -16.84 -2.89
N ASP A 154 25.10 -18.15 -2.65
CA ASP A 154 25.95 -18.67 -1.59
C ASP A 154 27.44 -18.42 -1.87
N LYS A 155 27.89 -18.66 -3.11
CA LYS A 155 29.27 -18.37 -3.53
C LYS A 155 29.58 -16.87 -3.42
N ILE A 156 28.69 -15.99 -3.89
CA ILE A 156 28.87 -14.53 -3.77
C ILE A 156 28.94 -14.11 -2.29
N HIS A 157 28.03 -14.63 -1.47
CA HIS A 157 28.05 -14.36 -0.03
C HIS A 157 29.37 -14.77 0.61
N GLN A 158 29.90 -15.96 0.27
CA GLN A 158 31.18 -16.44 0.78
C GLN A 158 32.35 -15.54 0.34
N ILE A 159 32.39 -15.07 -0.91
CA ILE A 159 33.38 -14.10 -1.41
C ILE A 159 33.37 -12.83 -0.55
N LEU A 160 32.18 -12.21 -0.36
CA LEU A 160 32.05 -11.00 0.46
C LEU A 160 32.43 -11.26 1.92
N ARG A 161 31.98 -12.39 2.48
CA ARG A 161 32.27 -12.76 3.86
C ARG A 161 33.77 -12.96 4.10
N ASN A 162 34.49 -13.61 3.18
CA ASN A 162 35.94 -13.79 3.28
C ASN A 162 36.63 -12.43 3.38
N LEU A 163 36.30 -11.52 2.45
CA LEU A 163 36.87 -10.16 2.42
C LEU A 163 36.56 -9.33 3.67
N ILE A 164 35.38 -9.48 4.27
CA ILE A 164 35.02 -8.79 5.53
C ILE A 164 35.80 -9.36 6.73
N GLN A 165 36.03 -10.68 6.76
CA GLN A 165 36.60 -11.39 7.91
C GLN A 165 38.14 -11.45 7.89
N LEU A 166 38.78 -11.20 6.74
CA LEU A 166 40.21 -11.45 6.54
C LEU A 166 41.12 -10.46 7.29
N SER A 167 40.84 -9.16 7.20
CA SER A 167 41.59 -8.13 7.93
C SER A 167 40.81 -6.82 8.06
N PRO A 168 41.15 -5.93 9.02
CA PRO A 168 40.51 -4.62 9.11
C PRO A 168 40.65 -3.77 7.83
N GLY A 169 41.77 -3.91 7.11
CA GLY A 169 42.03 -3.19 5.86
C GLY A 169 41.19 -3.68 4.68
N THR A 170 41.07 -5.01 4.52
CA THR A 170 40.21 -5.61 3.47
C THR A 170 38.73 -5.28 3.73
N LYS A 171 38.29 -5.40 4.99
CA LYS A 171 36.95 -4.99 5.43
C LYS A 171 36.65 -3.53 5.05
N HIS A 172 37.53 -2.60 5.43
CA HIS A 172 37.34 -1.18 5.12
C HIS A 172 37.25 -0.93 3.61
N ARG A 173 38.16 -1.51 2.81
CA ARG A 173 38.16 -1.35 1.35
C ARG A 173 36.89 -1.90 0.70
N LEU A 174 36.41 -3.07 1.12
CA LEU A 174 35.17 -3.64 0.58
C LEU A 174 33.95 -2.81 0.99
N LEU A 175 33.85 -2.38 2.25
CA LEU A 175 32.73 -1.55 2.71
C LEU A 175 32.75 -0.18 2.02
N SER A 176 33.92 0.43 1.79
CA SER A 176 34.06 1.64 0.96
C SER A 176 33.59 1.41 -0.46
N TRP A 177 33.95 0.28 -1.07
CA TRP A 177 33.48 -0.08 -2.41
C TRP A 177 31.95 -0.19 -2.46
N LEU A 178 31.34 -0.87 -1.48
CA LEU A 178 29.89 -0.99 -1.37
C LEU A 178 29.22 0.37 -1.15
N GLY A 179 29.74 1.18 -0.23
CA GLY A 179 29.21 2.50 0.08
C GLY A 179 29.25 3.46 -1.11
N HIS A 180 30.36 3.46 -1.86
CA HIS A 180 30.48 4.24 -3.10
C HIS A 180 29.58 3.70 -4.22
N CYS A 181 29.50 2.38 -4.38
CA CYS A 181 28.62 1.73 -5.34
C CYS A 181 27.15 2.16 -5.14
N LEU A 182 26.67 2.10 -3.90
CA LEU A 182 25.29 2.47 -3.59
C LEU A 182 25.06 3.98 -3.76
N PHE A 183 26.01 4.82 -3.37
CA PHE A 183 25.91 6.27 -3.58
C PHE A 183 25.85 6.64 -5.07
N ALA A 184 26.72 6.04 -5.90
CA ALA A 184 26.73 6.23 -7.36
C ALA A 184 25.42 5.78 -8.04
N ASN A 185 24.68 4.89 -7.38
CA ASN A 185 23.41 4.34 -7.86
C ASN A 185 22.17 4.92 -7.18
N ALA A 186 22.31 5.95 -6.33
CA ALA A 186 21.22 6.56 -5.58
C ALA A 186 20.09 7.14 -6.48
N GLY A 187 20.39 7.43 -7.75
CA GLY A 187 19.38 7.92 -8.69
C GLY A 187 18.41 6.87 -9.23
N ARG A 188 18.61 5.57 -8.94
CA ARG A 188 17.80 4.47 -9.50
C ARG A 188 16.31 4.51 -9.09
N THR A 189 15.99 5.10 -7.96
CA THR A 189 14.61 5.22 -7.41
C THR A 189 13.95 6.54 -7.75
N LYS A 190 14.64 7.46 -8.44
CA LYS A 190 14.08 8.76 -8.83
C LYS A 190 13.10 8.62 -10.00
N ILE A 191 12.05 9.45 -10.01
CA ILE A 191 10.97 9.42 -11.02
C ILE A 191 11.50 9.49 -12.46
N TRP A 192 12.52 10.32 -12.73
CA TRP A 192 13.10 10.50 -14.07
C TRP A 192 13.75 9.22 -14.62
N ALA A 193 14.18 8.30 -13.75
CA ALA A 193 14.81 7.05 -14.14
C ALA A 193 13.89 6.16 -15.02
N ASN A 194 12.57 6.35 -14.89
CA ASN A 194 11.57 5.67 -15.71
C ASN A 194 11.27 6.41 -17.03
N GLN A 195 11.58 7.71 -17.11
CA GLN A 195 11.29 8.57 -18.26
C GLN A 195 12.43 8.57 -19.28
N MET A 196 13.67 8.28 -18.85
CA MET A 196 14.85 8.26 -19.71
C MET A 196 15.62 6.92 -19.62
N PRO A 197 15.11 5.84 -20.25
CA PRO A 197 15.70 4.51 -20.16
C PRO A 197 17.15 4.43 -20.68
N GLU A 198 17.48 5.17 -21.75
CA GLU A 198 18.84 5.15 -22.32
C GLU A 198 19.87 5.76 -21.36
N LEU A 199 19.56 6.93 -20.79
CA LEU A 199 20.43 7.59 -19.82
C LEU A 199 20.57 6.75 -18.55
N PHE A 200 19.48 6.11 -18.11
CA PHE A 200 19.48 5.19 -16.99
C PHE A 200 20.50 4.06 -17.17
N LEU A 201 20.51 3.41 -18.34
CA LEU A 201 21.42 2.29 -18.64
C LEU A 201 22.90 2.72 -18.73
N GLN A 202 23.17 3.97 -19.06
CA GLN A 202 24.53 4.52 -19.12
C GLN A 202 25.08 4.92 -17.75
N MET A 203 24.20 5.32 -16.82
CA MET A 203 24.59 5.88 -15.52
C MET A 203 24.58 4.85 -14.39
N TYR A 204 23.71 3.84 -14.46
CA TYR A 204 23.46 2.94 -13.34
C TYR A 204 23.80 1.48 -13.65
N ALA A 205 24.06 0.73 -12.59
CA ALA A 205 24.15 -0.73 -12.67
C ALA A 205 22.74 -1.31 -12.92
N SER A 206 22.68 -2.54 -13.42
CA SER A 206 21.45 -3.25 -13.81
C SER A 206 20.64 -3.74 -12.62
N ASP A 207 19.38 -4.13 -12.87
CA ASP A 207 18.55 -4.77 -11.86
C ASP A 207 19.12 -6.15 -11.45
N THR A 208 19.75 -6.86 -12.40
CA THR A 208 20.49 -8.10 -12.12
C THR A 208 21.56 -7.92 -11.05
N PHE A 209 22.38 -6.87 -11.20
CA PHE A 209 23.43 -6.53 -10.25
C PHE A 209 22.86 -6.36 -8.83
N PHE A 210 21.77 -5.61 -8.70
CA PHE A 210 21.17 -5.31 -7.41
C PHE A 210 20.43 -6.50 -6.77
N VAL A 211 19.79 -7.37 -7.57
CA VAL A 211 19.17 -8.60 -7.04
C VAL A 211 20.23 -9.51 -6.42
N ASN A 212 21.34 -9.73 -7.13
CA ASN A 212 22.41 -10.60 -6.63
C ASN A 212 23.17 -9.99 -5.45
N LEU A 213 23.43 -8.67 -5.49
CA LEU A 213 24.06 -7.98 -4.37
C LEU A 213 23.15 -8.01 -3.14
N GLY A 214 21.86 -7.72 -3.32
CA GLY A 214 20.84 -7.77 -2.27
C GLY A 214 20.77 -9.16 -1.62
N ALA A 215 20.76 -10.23 -2.41
CA ALA A 215 20.75 -11.61 -1.89
C ALA A 215 21.99 -11.94 -1.05
N ALA A 216 23.19 -11.51 -1.49
CA ALA A 216 24.43 -11.75 -0.76
C ALA A 216 24.51 -10.96 0.56
N LEU A 217 24.08 -9.69 0.55
CA LEU A 217 24.00 -8.84 1.74
C LEU A 217 22.92 -9.33 2.72
N LEU A 218 21.77 -9.80 2.22
CA LEU A 218 20.74 -10.45 3.02
C LEU A 218 21.29 -11.63 3.82
N LYS A 219 22.14 -12.46 3.20
CA LYS A 219 22.83 -13.57 3.89
C LYS A 219 23.79 -13.07 4.98
N LEU A 220 24.48 -11.95 4.79
CA LEU A 220 25.36 -11.34 5.82
C LEU A 220 24.57 -10.81 7.03
N CYS A 221 23.29 -10.47 6.86
CA CYS A 221 22.42 -10.02 7.94
C CYS A 221 21.80 -11.16 8.77
N GLN A 222 21.71 -12.38 8.24
CA GLN A 222 21.04 -13.51 8.92
C GLN A 222 21.53 -13.81 10.35
N PRO A 223 22.82 -13.66 10.71
CA PRO A 223 23.28 -13.91 12.08
C PRO A 223 22.63 -13.06 13.17
N PHE A 224 22.00 -11.93 12.81
CA PHE A 224 21.31 -11.05 13.75
C PHE A 224 19.84 -10.79 13.40
N CYS A 225 19.33 -11.26 12.26
CA CYS A 225 17.93 -11.13 11.84
C CYS A 225 17.02 -12.13 12.58
N ARG A 226 16.81 -11.90 13.87
CA ARG A 226 15.82 -12.60 14.69
C ARG A 226 15.11 -11.58 15.57
N PRO A 227 13.79 -11.69 15.80
CA PRO A 227 13.03 -10.67 16.52
C PRO A 227 13.61 -10.30 17.89
N HIS A 228 14.03 -11.30 18.67
CA HIS A 228 14.56 -11.11 20.03
C HIS A 228 16.10 -11.07 20.09
N SER A 229 16.77 -10.78 18.97
CA SER A 229 18.22 -10.72 18.91
C SER A 229 18.78 -9.49 19.64
N LEU A 230 19.53 -9.71 20.72
CA LEU A 230 20.25 -8.60 21.38
C LEU A 230 21.27 -7.92 20.47
N LYS A 231 21.84 -8.65 19.49
CA LYS A 231 22.74 -8.06 18.49
C LYS A 231 22.02 -7.06 17.60
N LEU A 232 20.76 -7.31 17.25
CA LEU A 232 19.94 -6.40 16.45
C LEU A 232 19.75 -5.07 17.19
N LEU A 233 19.51 -5.12 18.51
CA LEU A 233 19.32 -3.93 19.35
C LEU A 233 20.57 -3.03 19.45
N THR A 234 21.74 -3.50 19.00
CA THR A 234 22.96 -2.68 18.91
C THR A 234 23.00 -1.80 17.65
N PHE A 235 21.99 -1.86 16.78
CA PHE A 235 21.85 -0.97 15.64
C PHE A 235 21.70 0.48 16.11
N ASN A 236 22.52 1.37 15.54
CA ASN A 236 22.49 2.79 15.86
C ASN A 236 22.08 3.60 14.62
N PRO A 237 20.86 4.16 14.57
CA PRO A 237 20.36 4.88 13.40
C PRO A 237 20.97 6.27 13.24
N THR A 238 21.67 6.82 14.25
CA THR A 238 22.38 8.11 14.13
C THR A 238 23.45 8.08 13.02
N TYR A 239 23.87 6.88 12.61
CA TYR A 239 24.71 6.65 11.43
C TYR A 239 24.13 7.32 10.18
N CYS A 240 22.81 7.26 9.97
CA CYS A 240 22.16 7.79 8.76
C CYS A 240 22.11 9.32 8.73
N ALA A 241 22.28 9.98 9.88
CA ALA A 241 22.23 11.45 9.98
C ALA A 241 23.62 12.10 9.97
N LEU A 242 24.69 11.32 9.80
CA LEU A 242 26.04 11.84 9.66
C LEU A 242 26.17 12.59 8.34
N LYS A 243 26.63 13.84 8.43
CA LYS A 243 27.03 14.66 7.28
C LYS A 243 28.29 14.10 6.62
N GLU A 244 28.68 14.69 5.49
CA GLU A 244 29.89 14.30 4.77
C GLU A 244 31.13 14.31 5.67
N LEU A 245 31.70 13.12 5.86
CA LEU A 245 32.96 12.88 6.56
C LEU A 245 34.11 12.77 5.56
N ASN A 246 35.32 13.15 5.98
CA ASN A 246 36.52 12.87 5.20
C ASN A 246 36.92 11.37 5.28
N GLU A 247 37.84 10.91 4.41
CA GLU A 247 38.19 9.48 4.33
C GLU A 247 38.82 8.93 5.62
N GLU A 248 39.57 9.75 6.37
CA GLU A 248 40.20 9.33 7.62
C GLU A 248 39.15 9.16 8.75
N GLU A 249 38.20 10.09 8.84
CA GLU A 249 37.05 10.01 9.74
C GLU A 249 36.17 8.81 9.43
N ARG A 250 35.93 8.52 8.15
CA ARG A 250 35.16 7.33 7.75
C ARG A 250 35.81 6.04 8.19
N ARG A 251 37.13 5.95 8.02
CA ARG A 251 37.91 4.77 8.42
C ARG A 251 37.93 4.59 9.93
N THR A 252 38.10 5.68 10.68
CA THR A 252 38.18 5.64 12.15
C THR A 252 36.82 5.40 12.80
N ARG A 253 35.74 5.97 12.25
CA ARG A 253 34.37 5.86 12.78
C ARG A 253 33.59 4.65 12.26
N ASN A 254 34.13 3.91 11.28
CA ASN A 254 33.43 2.84 10.53
C ASN A 254 32.15 3.34 9.84
N VAL A 255 32.30 4.31 8.93
CA VAL A 255 31.17 4.88 8.17
C VAL A 255 31.53 4.87 6.69
N HIS A 256 30.93 3.98 5.90
CA HIS A 256 31.36 3.79 4.51
C HIS A 256 30.33 4.25 3.46
N ILE A 257 29.05 4.32 3.81
CA ILE A 257 28.00 4.82 2.91
C ILE A 257 27.91 6.36 2.98
N LYS A 258 27.47 6.98 1.88
CA LYS A 258 27.37 8.44 1.73
C LYS A 258 25.93 8.86 1.47
N GLY A 259 25.61 10.10 1.84
CA GLY A 259 24.41 10.80 1.39
C GLY A 259 23.09 10.39 2.06
N LEU A 260 23.14 9.59 3.13
CA LEU A 260 21.94 9.20 3.88
C LEU A 260 21.32 10.36 4.66
N ASP A 261 22.10 11.41 4.95
CA ASP A 261 21.65 12.63 5.60
C ASP A 261 20.63 13.42 4.75
N LYS A 262 20.54 13.10 3.47
CA LYS A 262 19.59 13.69 2.51
C LYS A 262 18.28 12.92 2.43
N GLU A 263 18.22 11.72 3.00
CA GLU A 263 17.01 10.90 3.03
C GLU A 263 16.03 11.44 4.07
N THR A 264 14.73 11.37 3.75
CA THR A 264 13.71 11.79 4.71
C THR A 264 13.58 10.73 5.80
N ALA A 265 13.55 11.15 7.07
CA ALA A 265 13.42 10.26 8.21
C ALA A 265 11.95 10.08 8.65
N LEU A 266 11.65 8.98 9.35
CA LEU A 266 10.30 8.65 9.83
C LEU A 266 9.68 9.75 10.72
N MET A 267 10.51 10.44 11.50
CA MET A 267 10.11 11.58 12.31
C MET A 267 11.02 12.78 12.05
N SER A 268 10.49 13.98 12.31
CA SER A 268 11.26 15.21 12.29
C SER A 268 11.96 15.44 13.64
N LEU A 269 13.20 15.90 13.60
CA LEU A 269 13.90 16.37 14.79
C LEU A 269 13.27 17.70 15.27
N PRO A 270 13.10 17.91 16.59
CA PRO A 270 12.77 19.22 17.12
C PRO A 270 13.88 20.23 16.76
N PRO A 271 13.53 21.51 16.47
CA PRO A 271 14.48 22.50 15.99
C PRO A 271 15.63 22.81 16.98
N ASP A 272 15.38 22.65 18.29
CA ASP A 272 16.35 22.96 19.34
C ASP A 272 17.18 21.74 19.81
N PHE A 273 17.04 20.59 19.15
CA PHE A 273 17.69 19.35 19.56
C PHE A 273 19.00 19.12 18.80
N GLU A 274 20.13 19.05 19.52
CA GLU A 274 21.41 18.62 18.96
C GLU A 274 21.59 17.10 19.07
N PRO A 275 21.74 16.37 17.95
CA PRO A 275 21.93 14.92 17.98
C PRO A 275 23.31 14.55 18.53
N THR A 276 23.32 13.56 19.42
CA THR A 276 24.55 12.90 19.88
C THR A 276 24.88 11.75 18.96
N PHE A 277 26.08 11.76 18.40
CA PHE A 277 26.57 10.71 17.49
C PHE A 277 27.53 9.79 18.21
N ALA A 278 27.51 8.50 17.85
CA ALA A 278 28.50 7.56 18.35
C ALA A 278 29.90 7.88 17.80
N GLU A 279 30.94 7.61 18.60
CA GLU A 279 32.33 7.72 18.17
C GLU A 279 32.64 6.74 17.04
N THR A 280 32.23 5.48 17.20
CA THR A 280 32.38 4.42 16.19
C THR A 280 31.10 3.61 16.05
N TYR A 281 30.87 3.07 14.86
CA TYR A 281 29.73 2.20 14.56
C TYR A 281 30.17 0.75 14.41
N ASN A 282 29.25 -0.17 14.74
CA ASN A 282 29.48 -1.59 14.63
C ASN A 282 29.09 -2.11 13.23
N LEU A 283 29.61 -3.29 12.88
CA LEU A 283 29.33 -3.93 11.60
C LEU A 283 27.85 -4.31 11.42
N VAL A 284 27.10 -4.52 12.52
CA VAL A 284 25.65 -4.79 12.45
C VAL A 284 24.92 -3.59 11.84
N THR A 285 25.27 -2.38 12.28
CA THR A 285 24.71 -1.12 11.78
C THR A 285 25.00 -0.95 10.30
N GLU A 286 26.27 -1.12 9.92
CA GLU A 286 26.66 -0.99 8.51
C GLU A 286 25.99 -2.03 7.62
N ASN A 287 25.99 -3.30 8.02
CA ASN A 287 25.38 -4.37 7.24
C ASN A 287 23.87 -4.17 7.06
N LEU A 288 23.17 -3.77 8.13
CA LEU A 288 21.72 -3.53 8.05
C LEU A 288 21.41 -2.37 7.09
N ILE A 289 22.14 -1.26 7.18
CA ILE A 289 21.95 -0.09 6.33
C ILE A 289 22.30 -0.39 4.88
N LEU A 290 23.46 -1.02 4.62
CA LEU A 290 23.88 -1.43 3.27
C LEU A 290 22.84 -2.35 2.64
N THR A 291 22.32 -3.31 3.40
CA THR A 291 21.31 -4.27 2.91
C THR A 291 19.99 -3.56 2.61
N GLN A 292 19.46 -2.77 3.55
CA GLN A 292 18.20 -2.07 3.34
C GLN A 292 18.28 -1.07 2.18
N TYR A 293 19.37 -0.33 2.06
CA TYR A 293 19.55 0.60 0.95
C TYR A 293 19.75 -0.13 -0.40
N THR A 294 20.42 -1.29 -0.41
CA THR A 294 20.51 -2.14 -1.61
C THR A 294 19.14 -2.66 -2.04
N LEU A 295 18.29 -3.07 -1.10
CA LEU A 295 16.91 -3.50 -1.40
C LEU A 295 16.06 -2.35 -1.93
N HIS A 296 16.25 -1.13 -1.40
CA HIS A 296 15.57 0.07 -1.89
C HIS A 296 15.96 0.40 -3.34
N LEU A 297 17.26 0.37 -3.66
CA LEU A 297 17.76 0.61 -5.02
C LEU A 297 17.50 -0.56 -6.00
N GLY A 298 17.23 -1.76 -5.48
CA GLY A 298 17.10 -3.00 -6.23
C GLY A 298 15.68 -3.56 -6.25
N PHE A 299 15.34 -4.29 -5.19
CA PHE A 299 14.10 -5.05 -5.08
C PHE A 299 12.84 -4.17 -5.16
N HIS A 300 12.84 -3.02 -4.49
CA HIS A 300 11.71 -2.07 -4.52
C HIS A 300 11.39 -1.62 -5.96
N ARG A 301 12.42 -1.17 -6.70
CA ARG A 301 12.28 -0.81 -8.13
C ARG A 301 11.79 -1.98 -8.98
N LEU A 302 12.33 -3.18 -8.75
CA LEU A 302 11.95 -4.38 -9.49
C LEU A 302 10.48 -4.74 -9.26
N HIS A 303 10.00 -4.63 -8.03
CA HIS A 303 8.59 -4.86 -7.68
C HIS A 303 7.67 -3.90 -8.44
N ASP A 304 7.94 -2.59 -8.46
CA ASP A 304 7.14 -1.60 -9.21
C ASP A 304 7.08 -1.94 -10.72
N GLN A 305 8.23 -2.31 -11.31
CA GLN A 305 8.27 -2.77 -12.70
C GLN A 305 7.44 -4.04 -12.91
N MET A 306 7.51 -5.02 -12.00
CA MET A 306 6.70 -6.25 -12.09
C MET A 306 5.20 -5.98 -12.07
N VAL A 307 4.74 -5.07 -11.23
CA VAL A 307 3.33 -4.68 -11.17
C VAL A 307 2.89 -4.07 -12.51
N LYS A 308 3.68 -3.15 -13.07
CA LYS A 308 3.42 -2.55 -14.39
C LYS A 308 3.42 -3.57 -15.52
N MET A 309 4.37 -4.50 -15.52
CA MET A 309 4.44 -5.59 -16.50
C MET A 309 3.19 -6.48 -16.43
N ASN A 310 2.75 -6.86 -15.22
CA ASN A 310 1.57 -7.69 -15.04
C ASN A 310 0.28 -6.99 -15.55
N GLN A 311 0.13 -5.69 -15.27
CA GLN A 311 -0.99 -4.89 -15.80
C GLN A 311 -0.96 -4.82 -17.33
N ASN A 312 0.21 -4.61 -17.93
CA ASN A 312 0.37 -4.56 -19.37
C ASN A 312 0.13 -5.92 -20.04
N LEU A 313 0.54 -7.02 -19.41
CA LEU A 313 0.23 -8.38 -19.87
C LEU A 313 -1.27 -8.62 -19.93
N HIS A 314 -2.01 -8.21 -18.89
CA HIS A 314 -3.47 -8.35 -18.89
C HIS A 314 -4.13 -7.54 -20.02
N ARG A 315 -3.68 -6.29 -20.22
CA ARG A 315 -4.16 -5.44 -21.33
C ARG A 315 -3.86 -6.04 -22.70
N LEU A 316 -2.63 -6.51 -22.93
CA LEU A 316 -2.23 -7.14 -24.18
C LEU A 316 -3.00 -8.45 -24.43
N GLN A 317 -3.25 -9.23 -23.38
CA GLN A 317 -4.02 -10.47 -23.48
C GLN A 317 -5.46 -10.21 -23.95
N MET A 318 -6.11 -9.17 -23.41
CA MET A 318 -7.46 -8.78 -23.84
C MET A 318 -7.46 -8.25 -25.27
N ALA A 319 -6.55 -7.34 -25.60
CA ALA A 319 -6.43 -6.80 -26.96
C ALA A 319 -6.14 -7.88 -28.01
N TRP A 320 -5.29 -8.86 -27.68
CA TRP A 320 -4.99 -9.99 -28.54
C TRP A 320 -6.23 -10.87 -28.78
N ARG A 321 -7.00 -11.19 -27.73
CA ARG A 321 -8.25 -11.96 -27.85
C ARG A 321 -9.28 -11.25 -28.74
N ASP A 322 -9.45 -9.94 -28.57
CA ASP A 322 -10.38 -9.15 -29.38
C ASP A 322 -9.95 -9.07 -30.85
N ALA A 323 -8.65 -8.88 -31.10
CA ALA A 323 -8.07 -8.90 -32.45
C ALA A 323 -8.24 -10.27 -33.12
N GLN A 324 -8.12 -11.36 -32.35
CA GLN A 324 -8.33 -12.71 -32.84
C GLN A 324 -9.81 -12.97 -33.19
N GLN A 325 -10.75 -12.54 -32.35
CA GLN A 325 -12.18 -12.66 -32.61
C GLN A 325 -12.64 -11.84 -33.82
N SER A 326 -12.03 -10.67 -34.03
CA SER A 326 -12.31 -9.79 -35.17
C SER A 326 -11.53 -10.15 -36.45
N SER A 327 -10.73 -11.23 -36.44
CA SER A 327 -9.86 -11.65 -37.57
C SER A 327 -8.94 -10.53 -38.09
N SER A 328 -8.44 -9.69 -37.18
CA SER A 328 -7.56 -8.56 -37.49
C SER A 328 -6.13 -9.02 -37.83
N ALA A 329 -5.52 -8.40 -38.84
CA ALA A 329 -4.12 -8.62 -39.20
C ALA A 329 -3.13 -8.23 -38.08
N ALA A 330 -3.57 -7.42 -37.10
CA ALA A 330 -2.76 -7.02 -35.94
C ALA A 330 -2.61 -8.12 -34.87
N ALA A 331 -3.40 -9.20 -34.94
CA ALA A 331 -3.42 -10.25 -33.92
C ALA A 331 -2.04 -10.92 -33.73
N GLU A 332 -1.29 -11.14 -34.82
CA GLU A 332 0.02 -11.78 -34.76
C GLU A 332 1.08 -10.86 -34.12
N GLY A 333 1.04 -9.56 -34.42
CA GLY A 333 1.92 -8.58 -33.77
C GLY A 333 1.65 -8.43 -32.28
N LEU A 334 0.37 -8.45 -31.86
CA LEU A 334 -0.02 -8.44 -30.45
C LEU A 334 0.42 -9.72 -29.72
N ARG A 335 0.31 -10.88 -30.39
CA ARG A 335 0.81 -12.16 -29.87
C ARG A 335 2.31 -12.10 -29.61
N GLU A 336 3.09 -11.60 -30.57
CA GLU A 336 4.55 -11.48 -30.42
C GLU A 336 4.94 -10.53 -29.28
N GLN A 337 4.26 -9.40 -29.14
CA GLN A 337 4.45 -8.48 -28.02
C GLN A 337 4.11 -9.15 -26.67
N PHE A 338 3.04 -9.93 -26.64
CA PHE A 338 2.64 -10.70 -25.46
C PHE A 338 3.69 -11.76 -25.08
N GLU A 339 4.20 -12.56 -26.05
CA GLU A 339 5.28 -13.53 -25.77
C GLU A 339 6.50 -12.85 -25.17
N ARG A 340 6.96 -11.76 -25.80
CA ARG A 340 8.15 -11.02 -25.37
C ARG A 340 7.98 -10.51 -23.95
N LEU A 341 6.85 -9.87 -23.63
CA LEU A 341 6.59 -9.35 -22.29
C LEU A 341 6.42 -10.48 -21.27
N MET A 342 5.81 -11.60 -21.65
CA MET A 342 5.62 -12.75 -20.76
C MET A 342 6.95 -13.42 -20.40
N THR A 343 7.87 -13.56 -21.37
CA THR A 343 9.22 -14.08 -21.12
C THR A 343 10.00 -13.17 -20.15
N ILE A 344 9.90 -11.85 -20.32
CA ILE A 344 10.49 -10.87 -19.38
C ILE A 344 9.87 -11.06 -17.99
N TYR A 345 8.54 -11.07 -17.89
CA TYR A 345 7.81 -11.20 -16.63
C TYR A 345 8.14 -12.48 -15.87
N LEU A 346 8.14 -13.63 -16.55
CA LEU A 346 8.46 -14.93 -15.94
C LEU A 346 9.92 -14.99 -15.47
N SER A 347 10.85 -14.43 -16.25
CA SER A 347 12.25 -14.31 -15.87
C SER A 347 12.43 -13.44 -14.62
N THR A 348 11.74 -12.29 -14.57
CA THR A 348 11.76 -11.39 -13.42
C THR A 348 11.12 -12.03 -12.20
N LYS A 349 9.99 -12.72 -12.37
CA LYS A 349 9.33 -13.45 -11.31
C LYS A 349 10.26 -14.53 -10.73
N ALA A 350 10.87 -15.36 -11.58
CA ALA A 350 11.79 -16.41 -11.13
C ALA A 350 12.95 -15.83 -10.32
N ALA A 351 13.56 -14.73 -10.77
CA ALA A 351 14.64 -14.06 -10.06
C ALA A 351 14.21 -13.46 -8.70
N ALA A 352 13.00 -12.90 -8.63
CA ALA A 352 12.48 -12.24 -7.43
C ALA A 352 11.88 -13.20 -6.39
N THR A 353 11.60 -14.45 -6.77
CA THR A 353 10.88 -15.44 -5.94
C THR A 353 11.72 -16.64 -5.50
N GLU A 354 13.05 -16.54 -5.57
CA GLU A 354 13.93 -17.58 -5.06
C GLU A 354 13.64 -17.82 -3.55
N PRO A 355 13.27 -19.06 -3.14
CA PRO A 355 12.73 -19.31 -1.79
C PRO A 355 13.66 -18.92 -0.63
N GLN A 356 14.97 -19.18 -0.74
CA GLN A 356 15.92 -18.87 0.32
C GLN A 356 16.12 -17.36 0.48
N MET A 357 16.17 -16.61 -0.62
CA MET A 357 16.21 -15.15 -0.65
C MET A 357 14.94 -14.57 -0.04
N LEU A 358 13.76 -15.09 -0.40
CA LEU A 358 12.50 -14.66 0.20
C LEU A 358 12.48 -14.89 1.71
N GLN A 359 12.89 -16.07 2.18
CA GLN A 359 12.96 -16.35 3.62
C GLN A 359 13.95 -15.42 4.34
N ASN A 360 15.12 -15.18 3.74
CA ASN A 360 16.10 -14.24 4.28
C ASN A 360 15.54 -12.81 4.35
N CYS A 361 14.74 -12.41 3.37
CA CYS A 361 14.07 -11.12 3.33
C CYS A 361 12.95 -11.04 4.39
N VAL A 362 12.14 -12.09 4.59
CA VAL A 362 11.18 -12.18 5.70
C VAL A 362 11.89 -11.95 7.02
N ASN A 363 12.99 -12.67 7.29
CA ASN A 363 13.76 -12.52 8.53
C ASN A 363 14.25 -11.09 8.73
N LEU A 364 14.76 -10.45 7.66
CA LEU A 364 15.22 -9.07 7.68
C LEU A 364 14.07 -8.08 7.96
N GLN A 365 12.95 -8.20 7.24
CA GLN A 365 11.83 -7.25 7.38
C GLN A 365 11.10 -7.42 8.71
N VAL A 366 10.98 -8.64 9.23
CA VAL A 366 10.46 -8.91 10.59
C VAL A 366 11.38 -8.31 11.65
N SER A 367 12.70 -8.45 11.48
CA SER A 367 13.69 -7.82 12.36
C SER A 367 13.62 -6.29 12.28
N THR A 368 13.38 -5.77 11.07
CA THR A 368 13.22 -4.33 10.83
C THR A 368 11.96 -3.80 11.52
N ALA A 369 10.80 -4.44 11.36
CA ALA A 369 9.59 -4.14 12.13
C ALA A 369 9.87 -4.14 13.63
N THR A 370 10.56 -5.18 14.12
CA THR A 370 10.86 -5.32 15.54
C THR A 370 11.71 -4.15 16.05
N ILE A 371 12.79 -3.79 15.36
CA ILE A 371 13.65 -2.70 15.83
C ILE A 371 12.97 -1.32 15.74
N LEU A 372 12.17 -1.08 14.70
CA LEU A 372 11.39 0.16 14.61
C LEU A 372 10.39 0.29 15.75
N VAL A 373 9.72 -0.82 16.11
CA VAL A 373 8.84 -0.87 17.28
C VAL A 373 9.65 -0.64 18.57
N GLN A 374 10.83 -1.24 18.73
CA GLN A 374 11.67 -1.00 19.90
C GLN A 374 12.08 0.47 20.04
N PHE A 375 12.42 1.14 18.93
CA PHE A 375 12.70 2.57 18.96
C PHE A 375 11.46 3.39 19.30
N ALA A 376 10.29 3.03 18.77
CA ALA A 376 9.04 3.66 19.17
C ALA A 376 8.77 3.52 20.67
N LEU A 377 9.12 2.38 21.28
CA LEU A 377 8.97 2.17 22.72
C LEU A 377 10.05 2.87 23.57
N GLY A 378 11.02 3.57 22.96
CA GLY A 378 12.10 4.26 23.67
C GLY A 378 13.28 3.37 24.06
N SER A 379 13.48 2.22 23.40
CA SER A 379 14.64 1.36 23.67
C SER A 379 15.94 2.02 23.22
N HIS A 380 16.95 1.99 24.10
CA HIS A 380 18.33 2.42 23.84
C HIS A 380 19.32 1.25 23.83
N GLY A 381 18.86 0.05 23.47
CA GLY A 381 19.72 -1.14 23.36
C GLY A 381 19.99 -1.88 24.68
N THR A 382 19.28 -1.52 25.76
CA THR A 382 19.42 -2.14 27.10
C THR A 382 18.67 -3.47 27.24
N GLY A 383 17.77 -3.80 26.31
CA GLY A 383 16.99 -5.02 26.31
C GLY A 383 15.76 -4.92 25.41
N TYR A 384 15.07 -6.04 25.21
CA TYR A 384 13.80 -6.09 24.48
C TYR A 384 12.66 -5.60 25.37
N LEU A 385 11.88 -4.63 24.87
CA LEU A 385 10.70 -4.09 25.53
C LEU A 385 9.43 -4.74 24.93
N PRO A 386 8.55 -5.33 25.74
CA PRO A 386 7.27 -5.84 25.24
C PRO A 386 6.38 -4.67 24.80
N VAL A 387 5.56 -4.89 23.76
CA VAL A 387 4.58 -3.90 23.32
C VAL A 387 3.48 -3.78 24.37
N ALA A 388 3.20 -2.55 24.80
CA ALA A 388 2.15 -2.25 25.75
C ALA A 388 1.51 -0.90 25.40
N PHE A 389 0.23 -0.77 25.72
CA PHE A 389 -0.55 0.45 25.49
C PHE A 389 -1.07 1.00 26.83
N PRO A 390 -1.19 2.34 27.00
CA PRO A 390 -0.85 3.38 26.03
C PRO A 390 0.66 3.44 25.74
N LEU A 391 1.03 3.85 24.52
CA LEU A 391 2.43 3.96 24.13
C LEU A 391 3.13 5.06 24.95
N PRO A 392 4.42 4.89 25.27
CA PRO A 392 5.16 5.90 26.04
C PRO A 392 5.28 7.22 25.25
N PRO A 393 5.27 8.38 25.93
CA PRO A 393 5.48 9.67 25.28
C PRO A 393 6.87 9.73 24.62
N LEU A 394 6.96 10.44 23.50
CA LEU A 394 8.18 10.62 22.72
C LEU A 394 8.95 11.86 23.21
N GLU A 395 9.90 11.70 24.13
CA GLU A 395 10.81 12.80 24.52
C GLU A 395 11.99 12.94 23.54
N TYR A 396 12.63 11.81 23.19
CA TYR A 396 13.61 11.68 22.12
C TYR A 396 13.57 10.25 21.60
N CYS A 397 13.54 10.06 20.28
CA CYS A 397 13.39 8.73 19.72
C CYS A 397 14.30 8.50 18.51
N PRO A 398 15.04 7.36 18.48
CA PRO A 398 15.96 7.04 17.40
C PRO A 398 15.35 7.04 15.99
N LEU A 399 14.01 6.92 15.88
CA LEU A 399 13.27 7.00 14.62
C LEU A 399 13.52 8.30 13.84
N ALA A 400 13.92 9.38 14.50
CA ALA A 400 14.22 10.66 13.83
C ALA A 400 15.48 10.61 12.94
N HIS A 401 16.28 9.55 13.08
CA HIS A 401 17.44 9.28 12.23
C HIS A 401 17.22 8.07 11.33
N VAL A 402 16.04 7.44 11.34
CA VAL A 402 15.75 6.29 10.49
C VAL A 402 15.12 6.78 9.19
N PRO A 403 15.75 6.55 8.03
CA PRO A 403 15.16 6.89 6.73
C PRO A 403 13.84 6.16 6.46
N GLU A 404 12.92 6.82 5.78
CA GLU A 404 11.59 6.28 5.42
C GLU A 404 11.67 4.98 4.61
N PHE A 405 12.72 4.80 3.80
CA PHE A 405 12.88 3.60 2.97
C PHE A 405 12.94 2.29 3.79
N PHE A 406 13.28 2.35 5.08
CA PHE A 406 13.23 1.16 5.95
C PHE A 406 11.81 0.61 6.07
N ALA A 407 10.84 1.49 6.32
CA ALA A 407 9.43 1.12 6.39
C ALA A 407 8.84 0.89 4.99
N ASP A 408 9.32 1.63 3.99
CA ASP A 408 8.87 1.46 2.60
C ASP A 408 9.22 0.07 2.05
N ASN A 409 10.48 -0.36 2.22
CA ASN A 409 10.97 -1.69 1.85
C ASN A 409 10.19 -2.81 2.54
N LEU A 410 9.91 -2.64 3.84
CA LEU A 410 9.10 -3.58 4.61
C LEU A 410 7.71 -3.70 3.98
N GLY A 411 7.06 -2.57 3.73
CA GLY A 411 5.72 -2.55 3.17
C GLY A 411 5.65 -3.18 1.78
N ASP A 412 6.54 -2.78 0.86
CA ASP A 412 6.58 -3.35 -0.50
C ASP A 412 6.83 -4.85 -0.50
N PHE A 413 7.67 -5.33 0.40
CA PHE A 413 7.98 -6.74 0.46
C PHE A 413 6.76 -7.58 0.83
N PHE A 414 5.98 -7.20 1.86
CA PHE A 414 4.77 -7.95 2.24
C PHE A 414 3.67 -7.85 1.18
N ILE A 415 3.51 -6.69 0.53
CA ILE A 415 2.60 -6.51 -0.60
C ILE A 415 3.04 -7.38 -1.79
N PHE A 416 4.34 -7.46 -2.06
CA PHE A 416 4.90 -8.35 -3.08
C PHE A 416 4.59 -9.82 -2.76
N LEU A 417 4.79 -10.26 -1.52
CA LEU A 417 4.49 -11.64 -1.12
C LEU A 417 3.02 -11.98 -1.39
N ARG A 418 2.08 -11.11 -0.99
CA ARG A 418 0.64 -11.30 -1.24
C ARG A 418 0.32 -11.53 -2.72
N ARG A 419 1.00 -10.82 -3.61
CA ARG A 419 0.72 -10.82 -5.06
C ARG A 419 1.44 -11.95 -5.80
N PHE A 420 2.66 -12.30 -5.40
CA PHE A 420 3.55 -13.14 -6.19
C PHE A 420 4.07 -14.40 -5.46
N ALA A 421 3.95 -14.45 -4.13
CA ALA A 421 4.48 -15.53 -3.30
C ALA A 421 3.64 -15.75 -2.01
N ASP A 422 2.31 -15.83 -2.13
CA ASP A 422 1.37 -15.87 -0.99
C ASP A 422 1.63 -17.08 -0.07
N GLU A 423 2.16 -18.18 -0.61
CA GLU A 423 2.58 -19.37 0.15
C GLU A 423 3.62 -19.05 1.25
N VAL A 424 4.50 -18.07 1.02
CA VAL A 424 5.51 -17.66 2.01
C VAL A 424 4.86 -17.03 3.24
N LEU A 425 3.75 -16.31 3.08
CA LEU A 425 3.02 -15.71 4.19
C LEU A 425 2.41 -16.77 5.10
N GLU A 426 1.91 -17.88 4.55
CA GLU A 426 1.40 -18.99 5.36
C GLU A 426 2.50 -19.71 6.13
N THR A 427 3.72 -19.74 5.59
CA THR A 427 4.88 -20.34 6.29
C THR A 427 5.57 -19.41 7.29
N ALA A 428 5.29 -18.10 7.23
CA ALA A 428 5.94 -17.10 8.10
C ALA A 428 5.57 -17.25 9.59
N GLY A 429 4.44 -17.92 9.89
CA GLY A 429 4.06 -18.32 11.25
C GLY A 429 3.97 -17.15 12.23
N ASP A 430 4.53 -17.32 13.43
CA ASP A 430 4.52 -16.33 14.51
C ASP A 430 5.28 -15.03 14.16
N SER A 431 6.11 -15.05 13.11
CA SER A 431 6.83 -13.85 12.66
C SER A 431 5.90 -12.72 12.22
N LEU A 432 4.67 -13.06 11.79
CA LEU A 432 3.66 -12.07 11.38
C LEU A 432 3.15 -11.23 12.55
N GLU A 433 3.24 -11.72 13.78
CA GLU A 433 2.86 -10.95 14.97
C GLU A 433 3.70 -9.65 15.08
N HIS A 434 4.98 -9.72 14.75
CA HIS A 434 5.85 -8.53 14.74
C HIS A 434 5.44 -7.51 13.66
N ILE A 435 4.85 -7.97 12.55
CA ILE A 435 4.31 -7.09 11.52
C ILE A 435 3.01 -6.44 12.01
N LEU A 436 2.15 -7.18 12.72
CA LEU A 436 0.97 -6.60 13.36
C LEU A 436 1.35 -5.57 14.42
N HIS A 437 2.39 -5.82 15.23
CA HIS A 437 2.94 -4.82 16.15
C HIS A 437 3.39 -3.55 15.44
N PHE A 438 4.15 -3.69 14.35
CA PHE A 438 4.60 -2.56 13.55
C PHE A 438 3.41 -1.76 12.98
N VAL A 439 2.44 -2.42 12.36
CA VAL A 439 1.24 -1.76 11.84
C VAL A 439 0.46 -1.05 12.96
N THR A 440 0.26 -1.71 14.11
CA THR A 440 -0.48 -1.16 15.25
C THR A 440 0.17 0.10 15.81
N VAL A 441 1.51 0.14 15.89
CA VAL A 441 2.27 1.25 16.49
C VAL A 441 2.36 2.46 15.56
N PHE A 442 2.48 2.25 14.24
CA PHE A 442 2.82 3.30 13.28
C PHE A 442 1.64 3.80 12.43
N MET A 443 0.68 2.94 12.07
CA MET A 443 -0.36 3.27 11.07
C MET A 443 -1.22 4.48 11.47
N GLY A 444 -1.71 4.51 12.71
CA GLY A 444 -2.51 5.62 13.25
C GLY A 444 -1.71 6.76 13.87
N ASN A 445 -0.37 6.66 13.96
CA ASN A 445 0.42 7.55 14.81
C ASN A 445 1.33 8.52 14.01
N VAL A 446 0.85 9.76 13.82
CA VAL A 446 1.58 10.84 13.13
C VAL A 446 2.82 11.36 13.87
N GLU A 447 2.96 11.07 15.17
CA GLU A 447 4.16 11.44 15.92
C GLU A 447 5.32 10.49 15.61
N ARG A 448 5.02 9.21 15.37
CA ARG A 448 6.01 8.14 15.10
C ARG A 448 6.34 7.97 13.62
N MET A 449 5.42 8.36 12.74
CA MET A 449 5.61 8.34 11.29
C MET A 449 4.90 9.55 10.66
N LYS A 450 5.67 10.56 10.27
CA LYS A 450 5.10 11.82 9.76
C LYS A 450 4.44 11.64 8.39
N ASN A 451 5.06 10.88 7.49
CA ASN A 451 4.59 10.72 6.12
C ASN A 451 3.22 10.01 6.07
N PRO A 452 2.15 10.70 5.62
CA PRO A 452 0.81 10.11 5.57
C PRO A 452 0.67 9.02 4.51
N HIS A 453 1.43 9.09 3.40
CA HIS A 453 1.39 8.06 2.35
C HIS A 453 2.00 6.74 2.84
N LEU A 454 3.07 6.83 3.64
CA LEU A 454 3.70 5.66 4.24
C LEU A 454 2.79 5.02 5.30
N ARG A 455 2.13 5.82 6.13
CA ARG A 455 1.09 5.34 7.06
C ARG A 455 -0.09 4.69 6.34
N ALA A 456 -0.57 5.30 5.26
CA ALA A 456 -1.65 4.75 4.44
C ALA A 456 -1.25 3.42 3.78
N LYS A 457 -0.01 3.30 3.31
CA LYS A 457 0.55 2.05 2.78
C LYS A 457 0.50 0.92 3.80
N LEU A 458 0.60 1.21 5.11
CA LEU A 458 0.47 0.18 6.15
C LEU A 458 -0.91 -0.48 6.19
N ALA A 459 -1.96 0.17 5.68
CA ALA A 459 -3.25 -0.50 5.49
C ALA A 459 -3.17 -1.56 4.38
N GLU A 460 -2.43 -1.29 3.30
CA GLU A 460 -2.16 -2.30 2.26
C GLU A 460 -1.27 -3.43 2.80
N VAL A 461 -0.32 -3.12 3.67
CA VAL A 461 0.48 -4.15 4.37
C VAL A 461 -0.41 -5.03 5.25
N LEU A 462 -1.35 -4.42 5.99
CA LEU A 462 -2.30 -5.15 6.83
C LEU A 462 -3.21 -6.05 5.99
N GLU A 463 -3.72 -5.56 4.86
CA GLU A 463 -4.49 -6.35 3.88
C GLU A 463 -3.65 -7.49 3.29
N ALA A 464 -2.37 -7.23 3.05
CA ALA A 464 -1.43 -8.20 2.52
C ALA A 464 -1.10 -9.34 3.49
N VAL A 465 -1.13 -9.11 4.82
CA VAL A 465 -0.82 -10.13 5.84
C VAL A 465 -2.05 -10.73 6.54
N MET A 466 -3.23 -10.12 6.45
CA MET A 466 -4.47 -10.67 7.01
C MET A 466 -4.95 -11.92 6.23
N PRO A 467 -5.70 -12.84 6.85
CA PRO A 467 -6.24 -14.01 6.15
C PRO A 467 -7.12 -13.63 4.95
N HIS A 468 -7.26 -14.56 3.99
CA HIS A 468 -8.22 -14.39 2.90
C HIS A 468 -9.66 -14.35 3.44
N LEU A 469 -10.46 -13.40 2.96
CA LEU A 469 -11.89 -13.28 3.32
C LEU A 469 -12.72 -14.49 2.89
N GLU A 470 -12.39 -15.09 1.76
CA GLU A 470 -13.04 -16.29 1.23
C GLU A 470 -12.05 -17.46 1.20
N PRO A 471 -12.45 -18.67 1.59
CA PRO A 471 -11.60 -19.84 1.51
C PRO A 471 -11.25 -20.12 0.04
N THR A 472 -9.95 -20.09 -0.29
CA THR A 472 -9.46 -20.36 -1.63
C THR A 472 -9.71 -21.83 -1.98
N GLN A 473 -10.56 -22.08 -2.98
CA GLN A 473 -11.01 -23.43 -3.37
C GLN A 473 -9.89 -24.39 -3.85
N ASN A 474 -8.66 -23.90 -4.06
CA ASN A 474 -7.62 -24.61 -4.82
C ASN A 474 -6.25 -24.73 -4.15
N SER A 475 -6.08 -24.51 -2.84
CA SER A 475 -4.76 -24.68 -2.23
C SER A 475 -4.64 -25.96 -1.40
N LEU A 476 -3.74 -26.86 -1.83
CA LEU A 476 -3.20 -27.96 -1.01
C LEU A 476 -2.53 -27.45 0.29
N THR A 477 -2.28 -26.13 0.40
CA THR A 477 -1.77 -25.46 1.62
C THR A 477 -2.86 -25.06 2.62
N SER A 478 -4.14 -25.35 2.35
CA SER A 478 -5.28 -25.09 3.25
C SER A 478 -5.14 -25.72 4.66
N SER A 479 -4.11 -26.52 4.92
CA SER A 479 -3.82 -27.08 6.24
C SER A 479 -3.08 -26.13 7.19
N LEU A 480 -2.54 -25.00 6.71
CA LEU A 480 -1.72 -24.08 7.53
C LEU A 480 -2.48 -22.77 7.78
N PHE A 481 -3.36 -22.75 8.79
CA PHE A 481 -4.12 -21.55 9.21
C PHE A 481 -3.27 -20.60 10.08
N HIS A 482 -2.01 -20.37 9.73
CA HIS A 482 -1.11 -19.59 10.59
C HIS A 482 -1.49 -18.11 10.65
N ARG A 483 -1.83 -17.50 9.50
CA ARG A 483 -2.29 -16.10 9.45
C ARG A 483 -3.55 -15.91 10.28
N GLU A 484 -4.52 -16.83 10.11
CA GLU A 484 -5.78 -16.79 10.84
C GLU A 484 -5.54 -16.93 12.34
N ARG A 485 -4.71 -17.89 12.76
CA ARG A 485 -4.32 -18.06 14.15
C ARG A 485 -3.73 -16.78 14.73
N VAL A 486 -2.72 -16.21 14.08
CA VAL A 486 -2.01 -15.01 14.57
C VAL A 486 -2.96 -13.82 14.67
N PHE A 487 -3.82 -13.60 13.67
CA PHE A 487 -4.77 -12.49 13.68
C PHE A 487 -5.84 -12.67 14.76
N CYS A 488 -6.39 -13.88 14.92
CA CYS A 488 -7.40 -14.16 15.94
C CYS A 488 -6.85 -14.10 17.37
N SER A 489 -5.58 -14.48 17.58
CA SER A 489 -4.92 -14.46 18.88
C SER A 489 -4.13 -13.18 19.16
N TYR A 490 -4.21 -12.16 18.31
CA TYR A 490 -3.39 -10.96 18.45
C TYR A 490 -3.79 -10.13 19.69
N GLN A 491 -2.86 -10.00 20.64
CA GLN A 491 -3.11 -9.39 21.95
C GLN A 491 -3.58 -7.92 21.87
N HIS A 492 -3.10 -7.17 20.86
CA HIS A 492 -3.42 -5.76 20.69
C HIS A 492 -4.47 -5.51 19.61
N ALA A 493 -5.33 -6.49 19.32
CA ALA A 493 -6.44 -6.38 18.38
C ALA A 493 -7.28 -5.08 18.55
N PRO A 494 -7.63 -4.63 19.78
CA PRO A 494 -8.36 -3.38 19.95
C PRO A 494 -7.65 -2.15 19.41
N HIS A 495 -6.34 -2.04 19.64
CA HIS A 495 -5.52 -0.92 19.19
C HIS A 495 -5.26 -0.96 17.68
N LEU A 496 -5.20 -2.17 17.09
CA LEU A 496 -5.06 -2.33 15.64
C LEU A 496 -6.33 -1.87 14.90
N ALA A 497 -7.52 -2.17 15.44
CA ALA A 497 -8.77 -1.65 14.92
C ALA A 497 -8.84 -0.11 15.02
N GLN A 498 -8.42 0.44 16.17
CA GLN A 498 -8.37 1.90 16.36
C GLN A 498 -7.39 2.56 15.37
N ALA A 499 -6.18 2.03 15.22
CA ALA A 499 -5.18 2.56 14.30
C ALA A 499 -5.67 2.60 12.84
N LEU A 500 -6.48 1.61 12.43
CA LEU A 500 -7.08 1.57 11.09
C LEU A 500 -8.07 2.71 10.87
N ILE A 501 -8.89 2.99 11.89
CA ILE A 501 -9.86 4.09 11.87
C ILE A 501 -9.14 5.45 11.93
N GLU A 502 -8.07 5.56 12.73
CA GLU A 502 -7.20 6.75 12.80
C GLU A 502 -6.63 7.08 11.42
N VAL A 503 -5.97 6.13 10.76
CA VAL A 503 -5.38 6.39 9.43
C VAL A 503 -6.45 6.70 8.38
N PHE A 504 -7.64 6.09 8.45
CA PHE A 504 -8.75 6.41 7.55
C PHE A 504 -9.17 7.88 7.63
N VAL A 505 -9.16 8.43 8.85
CA VAL A 505 -9.52 9.82 9.12
C VAL A 505 -8.37 10.78 8.75
N ASP A 506 -7.13 10.41 9.06
CA ASP A 506 -5.96 11.26 8.83
C ASP A 506 -5.65 11.52 7.34
N ILE A 507 -5.90 10.54 6.46
CA ILE A 507 -5.63 10.68 5.02
C ILE A 507 -6.56 11.66 4.30
N GLU A 508 -7.60 12.17 4.96
CA GLU A 508 -8.50 13.20 4.38
C GLU A 508 -7.77 14.53 4.13
N PHE A 509 -6.69 14.81 4.89
CA PHE A 509 -6.03 16.11 4.94
C PHE A 509 -4.73 16.22 4.14
N THR A 510 -4.53 15.45 3.05
CA THR A 510 -3.32 15.61 2.22
C THR A 510 -3.23 16.97 1.49
N GLY A 511 -4.28 17.79 1.52
CA GLY A 511 -4.25 19.23 1.19
C GLY A 511 -4.05 19.58 -0.29
N ASP A 512 -3.73 18.61 -1.15
CA ASP A 512 -3.51 18.81 -2.59
C ASP A 512 -4.79 18.46 -3.40
N PRO A 513 -5.44 19.43 -4.06
CA PRO A 513 -6.60 19.19 -4.92
C PRO A 513 -6.34 18.19 -6.06
N HIS A 514 -5.10 18.07 -6.55
CA HIS A 514 -4.73 17.11 -7.59
C HIS A 514 -4.68 15.66 -7.08
N GLN A 515 -4.79 15.46 -5.76
CA GLN A 515 -4.70 14.17 -5.09
C GLN A 515 -6.01 13.74 -4.43
N PHE A 516 -7.13 14.45 -4.65
CA PHE A 516 -8.42 14.14 -4.01
C PHE A 516 -8.83 12.67 -4.18
N GLU A 517 -8.69 12.12 -5.39
CA GLU A 517 -9.03 10.72 -5.66
C GLU A 517 -8.03 9.71 -5.07
N GLN A 518 -6.81 10.14 -4.75
CA GLN A 518 -5.77 9.27 -4.19
C GLN A 518 -6.19 8.69 -2.84
N LYS A 519 -6.98 9.42 -2.04
CA LYS A 519 -7.50 8.95 -0.76
C LYS A 519 -8.32 7.65 -0.90
N PHE A 520 -9.06 7.51 -2.01
CA PHE A 520 -9.85 6.30 -2.25
C PHE A 520 -8.96 5.08 -2.52
N ASN A 521 -7.81 5.28 -3.18
CA ASN A 521 -6.82 4.21 -3.34
C ASN A 521 -6.26 3.76 -1.99
N TYR A 522 -6.01 4.70 -1.07
CA TYR A 522 -5.58 4.39 0.29
C TYR A 522 -6.67 3.72 1.15
N ARG A 523 -7.94 4.10 0.98
CA ARG A 523 -9.08 3.50 1.70
C ARG A 523 -9.45 2.12 1.20
N ARG A 524 -9.20 1.82 -0.08
CA ARG A 524 -9.54 0.54 -0.71
C ARG A 524 -9.12 -0.70 0.11
N PRO A 525 -7.86 -0.85 0.59
CA PRO A 525 -7.48 -1.98 1.42
C PRO A 525 -8.15 -2.00 2.80
N MET A 526 -8.65 -0.86 3.30
CA MET A 526 -9.26 -0.76 4.63
C MET A 526 -10.63 -1.43 4.71
N TYR A 527 -11.42 -1.42 3.65
CA TYR A 527 -12.75 -2.04 3.63
C TYR A 527 -12.76 -3.56 3.88
N PRO A 528 -11.95 -4.39 3.17
CA PRO A 528 -11.88 -5.82 3.47
C PRO A 528 -11.33 -6.09 4.87
N ILE A 529 -10.39 -5.27 5.37
CA ILE A 529 -9.88 -5.38 6.74
C ILE A 529 -10.99 -5.11 7.75
N LEU A 530 -11.75 -4.01 7.59
CA LEU A 530 -12.87 -3.65 8.47
C LEU A 530 -13.93 -4.75 8.47
N ARG A 531 -14.27 -5.32 7.31
CA ARG A 531 -15.21 -6.43 7.20
C ARG A 531 -14.72 -7.67 7.97
N TYR A 532 -13.45 -8.03 7.83
CA TYR A 532 -12.87 -9.17 8.55
C TYR A 532 -12.80 -8.93 10.07
N MET A 533 -12.32 -7.76 10.48
CA MET A 533 -12.28 -7.34 11.89
C MET A 533 -13.67 -7.33 12.52
N TRP A 534 -14.70 -6.89 11.79
CA TRP A 534 -16.07 -6.90 12.30
C TRP A 534 -16.60 -8.30 12.58
N GLY A 535 -16.11 -9.32 11.86
CA GLY A 535 -16.44 -10.73 12.11
C GLY A 535 -15.80 -11.31 13.37
N LEU A 536 -14.85 -10.60 14.00
CA LEU A 536 -14.09 -11.07 15.16
C LEU A 536 -14.38 -10.23 16.41
N GLU A 537 -14.78 -10.89 17.50
CA GLU A 537 -15.28 -10.23 18.72
C GLU A 537 -14.31 -9.18 19.30
N ASN A 538 -13.03 -9.52 19.45
CA ASN A 538 -12.02 -8.65 20.06
C ASN A 538 -11.84 -7.32 19.31
N TYR A 539 -11.96 -7.36 17.98
CA TYR A 539 -11.85 -6.18 17.13
C TYR A 539 -13.17 -5.41 17.10
N ARG A 540 -14.29 -6.12 16.88
CA ARG A 540 -15.64 -5.55 16.86
C ARG A 540 -15.95 -4.77 18.14
N GLN A 541 -15.61 -5.30 19.31
CA GLN A 541 -15.85 -4.63 20.58
C GLN A 541 -15.05 -3.33 20.70
N SER A 542 -13.82 -3.27 20.17
CA SER A 542 -13.05 -2.02 20.13
C SER A 542 -13.73 -0.95 19.27
N ILE A 543 -14.21 -1.32 18.08
CA ILE A 543 -14.93 -0.41 17.19
C ILE A 543 -16.22 0.09 17.87
N LYS A 544 -16.95 -0.78 18.57
CA LYS A 544 -18.13 -0.40 19.36
C LYS A 544 -17.79 0.56 20.48
N ASN A 545 -16.71 0.32 21.23
CA ASN A 545 -16.26 1.24 22.29
C ASN A 545 -15.93 2.64 21.74
N LEU A 546 -15.31 2.73 20.56
CA LEU A 546 -15.05 4.02 19.89
C LEU A 546 -16.36 4.72 19.49
N ALA A 547 -17.37 3.96 19.07
CA ALA A 547 -18.68 4.48 18.73
C ALA A 547 -19.50 4.93 19.95
N ASP A 548 -19.44 4.18 21.04
CA ASP A 548 -20.08 4.52 22.31
C ASP A 548 -19.47 5.81 22.88
N TYR A 549 -18.13 5.90 22.90
CA TYR A 549 -17.43 7.13 23.26
C TYR A 549 -17.85 8.32 22.37
N ALA A 550 -18.05 8.08 21.07
CA ALA A 550 -18.54 9.12 20.16
C ALA A 550 -19.98 9.56 20.47
N CYS A 551 -20.86 8.63 20.87
CA CYS A 551 -22.22 8.96 21.30
C CYS A 551 -22.23 9.85 22.55
N ASP A 552 -21.37 9.55 23.52
CA ASP A 552 -21.28 10.30 24.77
C ASP A 552 -20.66 11.70 24.58
N ASN A 553 -19.95 11.92 23.46
CA ASN A 553 -19.15 13.11 23.21
C ASN A 553 -19.46 13.80 21.87
N LEU A 554 -20.72 13.74 21.41
CA LEU A 554 -21.16 14.33 20.13
C LEU A 554 -20.86 15.84 20.00
N GLU A 555 -20.87 16.57 21.12
CA GLU A 555 -20.66 18.02 21.17
C GLU A 555 -19.26 18.41 21.68
N ALA A 556 -18.32 17.47 21.75
CA ALA A 556 -16.96 17.78 22.15
C ALA A 556 -16.29 18.78 21.19
N MET A 557 -15.43 19.66 21.73
CA MET A 557 -14.67 20.66 20.96
C MET A 557 -13.95 20.02 19.77
N ASN A 558 -13.33 18.86 20.01
CA ASN A 558 -12.76 18.01 18.97
C ASN A 558 -13.69 16.82 18.75
N PRO A 559 -14.33 16.69 17.57
CA PRO A 559 -15.20 15.56 17.27
C PRO A 559 -14.50 14.22 17.51
N PRO A 560 -15.13 13.28 18.23
CA PRO A 560 -14.56 11.97 18.50
C PRO A 560 -14.16 11.23 17.22
N LEU A 561 -13.13 10.38 17.32
CA LEU A 561 -12.55 9.67 16.18
C LEU A 561 -13.61 8.94 15.34
N PHE A 562 -14.49 8.16 15.98
CA PHE A 562 -15.49 7.37 15.26
C PHE A 562 -16.58 8.23 14.61
N LEU A 563 -16.93 9.36 15.21
CA LEU A 563 -17.85 10.33 14.61
C LEU A 563 -17.25 10.92 13.33
N ARG A 564 -15.97 11.30 13.35
CA ARG A 564 -15.23 11.76 12.17
C ARG A 564 -15.17 10.67 11.10
N PHE A 565 -14.83 9.45 11.49
CA PHE A 565 -14.78 8.29 10.59
C PHE A 565 -16.12 8.07 9.88
N LEU A 566 -17.23 7.99 10.62
CA LEU A 566 -18.55 7.77 10.05
C LEU A 566 -18.99 8.93 9.14
N ASN A 567 -18.68 10.16 9.53
CA ASN A 567 -18.93 11.36 8.72
C ASN A 567 -18.19 11.30 7.37
N LEU A 568 -16.91 10.90 7.36
CA LEU A 568 -16.11 10.73 6.15
C LEU A 568 -16.59 9.55 5.30
N LEU A 569 -16.99 8.45 5.93
CA LEU A 569 -17.56 7.29 5.23
C LEU A 569 -18.85 7.66 4.48
N ILE A 570 -19.70 8.50 5.07
CA ILE A 570 -20.90 9.04 4.42
C ILE A 570 -20.53 9.99 3.28
N ASN A 571 -19.53 10.88 3.45
CA ASN A 571 -19.03 11.75 2.38
C ASN A 571 -18.55 10.93 1.18
N ASP A 572 -17.77 9.89 1.44
CA ASP A 572 -17.26 8.99 0.43
C ASP A 572 -18.39 8.26 -0.30
N ALA A 573 -19.38 7.74 0.43
CA ALA A 573 -20.53 7.07 -0.16
C ALA A 573 -21.31 8.01 -1.10
N ILE A 574 -21.54 9.26 -0.67
CA ILE A 574 -22.21 10.28 -1.47
C ILE A 574 -21.44 10.54 -2.77
N PHE A 575 -20.13 10.82 -2.67
CA PHE A 575 -19.30 11.14 -3.82
C PHE A 575 -19.16 9.96 -4.78
N LEU A 576 -18.75 8.80 -4.29
CA LEU A 576 -18.39 7.65 -5.11
C LEU A 576 -19.56 7.14 -5.93
N LEU A 577 -20.75 7.08 -5.32
CA LEU A 577 -21.92 6.54 -5.99
C LEU A 577 -22.55 7.56 -6.93
N ASP A 578 -22.44 8.87 -6.64
CA ASP A 578 -22.85 9.91 -7.60
C ASP A 578 -21.98 9.90 -8.86
N GLU A 579 -20.65 9.85 -8.71
CA GLU A 579 -19.72 9.70 -9.84
C GLU A 579 -19.97 8.41 -10.63
N ALA A 580 -20.20 7.28 -9.94
CA ALA A 580 -20.56 6.02 -10.60
C ALA A 580 -21.82 6.16 -11.48
N ILE A 581 -22.87 6.80 -10.96
CA ILE A 581 -24.13 7.08 -11.68
C ILE A 581 -23.85 7.97 -12.90
N GLN A 582 -23.06 9.02 -12.74
CA GLN A 582 -22.70 9.93 -13.82
C GLN A 582 -21.92 9.23 -14.95
N TYR A 583 -20.90 8.44 -14.61
CA TYR A 583 -20.12 7.69 -15.61
C TYR A 583 -20.96 6.63 -16.31
N LEU A 584 -21.80 5.87 -15.61
CA LEU A 584 -22.70 4.89 -16.23
C LEU A 584 -23.68 5.54 -17.22
N SER A 585 -24.20 6.72 -16.88
CA SER A 585 -25.06 7.50 -17.79
C SER A 585 -24.29 7.92 -19.06
N LYS A 586 -23.07 8.46 -18.91
CA LYS A 586 -22.19 8.85 -20.04
C LYS A 586 -21.86 7.64 -20.93
N ILE A 587 -21.50 6.50 -20.34
CA ILE A 587 -21.22 5.25 -21.04
C ILE A 587 -22.44 4.80 -21.84
N LYS A 588 -23.63 4.81 -21.21
CA LYS A 588 -24.86 4.41 -21.89
C LYS A 588 -25.16 5.28 -23.12
N ILE A 589 -24.99 6.60 -22.99
CA ILE A 589 -25.17 7.54 -24.11
C ILE A 589 -24.21 7.19 -25.25
N GLN A 590 -22.91 7.03 -24.95
CA GLN A 590 -21.91 6.67 -25.96
C GLN A 590 -22.15 5.30 -26.59
N GLN A 591 -22.62 4.30 -25.82
CA GLN A 591 -23.00 2.98 -26.35
C GLN A 591 -24.18 3.09 -27.33
N ILE A 592 -25.16 3.95 -27.05
CA ILE A 592 -26.30 4.20 -27.95
C ILE A 592 -25.86 4.91 -29.22
N GLU A 593 -25.03 5.96 -29.12
CA GLU A 593 -24.47 6.67 -30.29
C GLU A 593 -23.72 5.69 -31.21
N ARG A 594 -22.88 4.83 -30.61
CA ARG A 594 -22.11 3.81 -31.32
C ARG A 594 -23.02 2.80 -32.02
N ASP A 595 -24.05 2.30 -31.34
CA ASP A 595 -24.98 1.31 -31.89
C ASP A 595 -25.86 1.85 -33.02
N ARG A 596 -26.13 3.16 -33.01
CA ARG A 596 -26.87 3.85 -34.07
C ARG A 596 -26.02 4.13 -35.32
N GLY A 597 -24.74 3.79 -35.30
CA GLY A 597 -23.80 4.07 -36.39
C GLY A 597 -23.40 5.55 -36.47
N GLU A 598 -23.68 6.36 -35.44
CA GLU A 598 -23.33 7.79 -35.43
C GLU A 598 -21.81 8.00 -35.48
N TRP A 599 -21.04 6.99 -35.05
CA TRP A 599 -19.57 7.02 -35.05
C TRP A 599 -18.95 6.69 -36.42
N ASP A 600 -19.69 6.04 -37.32
CA ASP A 600 -19.16 5.63 -38.62
C ASP A 600 -18.99 6.81 -39.59
N GLY A 601 -19.72 7.90 -39.36
CA GLY A 601 -19.57 9.16 -40.09
C GLY A 601 -18.49 10.10 -39.54
N LEU A 602 -17.85 9.76 -38.42
CA LEU A 602 -16.82 10.61 -37.79
C LEU A 602 -15.47 10.45 -38.48
N ALA A 603 -14.67 11.52 -38.44
CA ALA A 603 -13.26 11.46 -38.84
C ALA A 603 -12.50 10.41 -38.00
N PRO A 604 -11.48 9.72 -38.55
CA PRO A 604 -10.76 8.67 -37.83
C PRO A 604 -10.18 9.11 -36.47
N GLU A 605 -9.74 10.36 -36.35
CA GLU A 605 -9.23 10.93 -35.10
C GLU A 605 -10.34 11.10 -34.05
N ALA A 606 -11.48 11.69 -34.43
CA ALA A 606 -12.63 11.87 -33.54
C ALA A 606 -13.23 10.53 -33.10
N ARG A 607 -13.22 9.51 -33.98
CA ARG A 607 -13.63 8.14 -33.63
C ARG A 607 -12.69 7.54 -32.58
N ARG A 608 -11.37 7.67 -32.76
CA ARG A 608 -10.37 7.22 -31.77
C ARG A 608 -10.52 7.94 -30.43
N GLU A 609 -10.84 9.23 -30.44
CA GLU A 609 -11.09 10.01 -29.22
C GLU A 609 -12.34 9.49 -28.48
N LYS A 610 -13.43 9.23 -29.19
CA LYS A 610 -14.65 8.61 -28.64
C LYS A 610 -14.38 7.22 -28.06
N ASP A 611 -13.64 6.36 -28.78
CA ASP A 611 -13.24 5.04 -28.29
C ASP A 611 -12.38 5.15 -27.00
N THR A 612 -11.41 6.07 -26.98
CA THR A 612 -10.55 6.32 -25.81
C THR A 612 -11.36 6.85 -24.62
N SER A 613 -12.29 7.77 -24.87
CA SER A 613 -13.20 8.31 -23.86
C SER A 613 -14.10 7.23 -23.26
N LEU A 614 -14.65 6.33 -24.09
CA LEU A 614 -15.49 5.23 -23.62
C LEU A 614 -14.71 4.29 -22.70
N GLN A 615 -13.47 3.94 -23.07
CA GLN A 615 -12.58 3.12 -22.25
C GLN A 615 -12.23 3.80 -20.93
N LEU A 616 -11.92 5.09 -20.95
CA LEU A 616 -11.64 5.88 -19.74
C LEU A 616 -12.85 5.90 -18.80
N PHE A 617 -14.04 6.22 -19.33
CA PHE A 617 -15.27 6.21 -18.52
C PHE A 617 -15.56 4.82 -17.96
N GLY A 618 -15.32 3.75 -18.72
CA GLY A 618 -15.45 2.38 -18.24
C GLY A 618 -14.56 2.07 -17.04
N GLN A 619 -13.28 2.46 -17.10
CA GLN A 619 -12.34 2.28 -16.00
C GLN A 619 -12.74 3.07 -14.75
N LEU A 620 -13.13 4.33 -14.93
CA LEU A 620 -13.59 5.20 -13.84
C LEU A 620 -14.89 4.68 -13.21
N ALA A 621 -15.89 4.30 -14.03
CA ALA A 621 -17.14 3.72 -13.54
C ALA A 621 -16.88 2.46 -12.72
N ARG A 622 -16.00 1.57 -13.20
CA ARG A 622 -15.63 0.35 -12.49
C ARG A 622 -15.03 0.63 -11.12
N PHE A 623 -14.06 1.54 -11.05
CA PHE A 623 -13.44 1.94 -9.79
C PHE A 623 -14.49 2.48 -8.80
N HIS A 624 -15.32 3.44 -9.23
CA HIS A 624 -16.33 4.06 -8.38
C HIS A 624 -17.41 3.07 -7.93
N ASN A 625 -17.82 2.12 -8.79
CA ASN A 625 -18.75 1.07 -8.41
C ASN A 625 -18.18 0.11 -7.36
N ILE A 626 -16.92 -0.35 -7.52
CA ILE A 626 -16.25 -1.20 -6.53
C ILE A 626 -16.21 -0.49 -5.18
N MET A 627 -15.73 0.74 -5.17
CA MET A 627 -15.59 1.52 -3.94
C MET A 627 -16.96 1.81 -3.31
N SER A 628 -17.99 2.15 -4.10
CA SER A 628 -19.35 2.36 -3.60
C SER A 628 -19.93 1.12 -2.94
N ASN A 629 -19.74 -0.06 -3.54
CA ASN A 629 -20.20 -1.33 -2.96
C ASN A 629 -19.51 -1.60 -1.61
N GLU A 630 -18.19 -1.36 -1.52
CA GLU A 630 -17.45 -1.56 -0.27
C GLU A 630 -17.87 -0.55 0.82
N THR A 631 -18.07 0.72 0.46
CA THR A 631 -18.51 1.77 1.39
C THR A 631 -19.92 1.49 1.92
N ILE A 632 -20.89 1.17 1.04
CA ILE A 632 -22.27 0.83 1.45
C ILE A 632 -22.30 -0.48 2.25
N GLY A 633 -21.51 -1.48 1.85
CA GLY A 633 -21.36 -2.72 2.61
C GLY A 633 -20.81 -2.47 4.02
N THR A 634 -19.89 -1.51 4.16
CA THR A 634 -19.34 -1.10 5.47
C THR A 634 -20.40 -0.45 6.35
N LEU A 635 -21.18 0.50 5.80
CA LEU A 635 -22.31 1.09 6.53
C LEU A 635 -23.36 0.04 6.92
N THR A 636 -23.56 -0.99 6.10
CA THR A 636 -24.52 -2.07 6.35
C THR A 636 -24.16 -2.87 7.60
N PHE A 637 -22.92 -3.36 7.73
CA PHE A 637 -22.56 -4.13 8.92
C PHE A 637 -22.39 -3.23 10.16
N LEU A 638 -21.90 -1.99 10.02
CA LEU A 638 -21.78 -1.08 11.16
C LEU A 638 -23.15 -0.73 11.75
N SER A 639 -24.15 -0.45 10.89
CA SER A 639 -25.52 -0.12 11.33
C SER A 639 -26.25 -1.28 12.02
N SER A 640 -25.78 -2.53 11.86
CA SER A 640 -26.43 -3.69 12.49
C SER A 640 -26.32 -3.66 14.03
N GLU A 641 -25.21 -3.16 14.57
CA GLU A 641 -24.98 -3.09 16.02
C GLU A 641 -24.80 -1.65 16.55
N ILE A 642 -24.27 -0.72 15.74
CA ILE A 642 -24.05 0.68 16.14
C ILE A 642 -25.26 1.53 15.74
N LYS A 643 -26.41 1.29 16.35
CA LYS A 643 -27.67 1.94 15.97
C LYS A 643 -27.77 3.38 16.47
N THR A 644 -27.35 3.64 17.72
CA THR A 644 -27.53 4.92 18.43
C THR A 644 -26.86 6.10 17.72
N LEU A 645 -25.63 5.91 17.26
CA LEU A 645 -24.88 6.97 16.58
C LEU A 645 -25.49 7.32 15.21
N PHE A 646 -25.92 6.32 14.44
CA PHE A 646 -26.52 6.51 13.12
C PHE A 646 -27.85 7.28 13.17
N VAL A 647 -28.60 7.15 14.28
CA VAL A 647 -29.87 7.88 14.48
C VAL A 647 -29.70 9.22 15.18
N ALA A 648 -28.48 9.59 15.58
CA ALA A 648 -28.21 10.89 16.20
C ALA A 648 -28.55 12.04 15.22
N PRO A 649 -29.19 13.14 15.68
CA PRO A 649 -29.64 14.24 14.81
C PRO A 649 -28.57 14.81 13.87
N VAL A 650 -27.30 14.81 14.33
CA VAL A 650 -26.16 15.33 13.56
C VAL A 650 -25.87 14.48 12.30
N LEU A 651 -26.15 13.17 12.35
CA LEU A 651 -25.85 12.22 11.26
C LEU A 651 -27.09 11.71 10.52
N SER A 652 -28.22 11.58 11.22
CA SER A 652 -29.40 10.84 10.73
C SER A 652 -29.95 11.42 9.42
N GLU A 653 -30.14 12.74 9.33
CA GLU A 653 -30.59 13.41 8.10
C GLU A 653 -29.64 13.15 6.92
N ARG A 654 -28.32 13.16 7.17
CA ARG A 654 -27.34 12.94 6.10
C ARG A 654 -27.38 11.52 5.57
N ILE A 655 -27.48 10.54 6.47
CA ILE A 655 -27.62 9.14 6.12
C ILE A 655 -28.93 8.94 5.33
N ILE A 656 -30.03 9.53 5.81
CA ILE A 656 -31.34 9.42 5.17
C ILE A 656 -31.33 10.04 3.77
N SER A 657 -30.84 11.27 3.61
CA SER A 657 -30.76 11.93 2.30
C SER A 657 -29.90 11.12 1.33
N MET A 658 -28.77 10.58 1.80
CA MET A 658 -27.92 9.70 0.99
C MET A 658 -28.67 8.42 0.58
N LEU A 659 -29.28 7.70 1.52
CA LEU A 659 -29.99 6.45 1.25
C LEU A 659 -31.20 6.67 0.32
N ASN A 660 -32.01 7.73 0.57
CA ASN A 660 -33.17 8.07 -0.25
C ASN A 660 -32.74 8.43 -1.67
N TYR A 661 -31.70 9.26 -1.82
CA TYR A 661 -31.16 9.67 -3.11
C TYR A 661 -30.77 8.46 -3.96
N PHE A 662 -29.97 7.55 -3.38
CA PHE A 662 -29.50 6.38 -4.10
C PHE A 662 -30.62 5.38 -4.37
N LEU A 663 -31.51 5.15 -3.42
CA LEU A 663 -32.64 4.26 -3.60
C LEU A 663 -33.53 4.75 -4.75
N GLN A 664 -33.81 6.06 -4.83
CA GLN A 664 -34.59 6.66 -5.91
C GLN A 664 -33.98 6.41 -7.30
N HIS A 665 -32.65 6.43 -7.41
CA HIS A 665 -31.93 6.14 -8.64
C HIS A 665 -31.96 4.65 -9.03
N LEU A 666 -32.05 3.75 -8.05
CA LEU A 666 -31.99 2.29 -8.27
C LEU A 666 -33.37 1.62 -8.45
N VAL A 667 -34.42 2.10 -7.79
CA VAL A 667 -35.75 1.46 -7.81
C VAL A 667 -36.77 2.18 -8.71
N GLY A 668 -36.47 3.40 -9.12
CA GLY A 668 -37.36 4.26 -9.90
C GLY A 668 -37.06 4.28 -11.42
N PRO A 669 -37.72 5.18 -12.17
CA PRO A 669 -37.52 5.32 -13.62
C PRO A 669 -36.09 5.73 -13.98
N LYS A 670 -35.38 6.41 -13.06
CA LYS A 670 -33.99 6.82 -13.20
C LYS A 670 -33.03 5.65 -13.42
N MET A 671 -33.36 4.45 -12.93
CA MET A 671 -32.58 3.22 -13.17
C MET A 671 -32.45 2.90 -14.66
N GLY A 672 -33.42 3.34 -15.47
CA GLY A 672 -33.34 3.25 -16.93
C GLY A 672 -32.07 3.88 -17.47
N ALA A 673 -31.64 5.04 -16.98
CA ALA A 673 -30.43 5.75 -17.42
C ALA A 673 -29.13 5.01 -17.08
N LEU A 674 -29.16 4.10 -16.10
CA LEU A 674 -28.00 3.34 -15.62
C LEU A 674 -27.87 1.97 -16.28
N LYS A 675 -28.84 1.59 -17.12
CA LYS A 675 -28.85 0.30 -17.81
C LYS A 675 -27.89 0.27 -19.01
N VAL A 676 -26.62 0.02 -18.73
CA VAL A 676 -25.57 -0.31 -19.70
C VAL A 676 -25.69 -1.76 -20.19
N LYS A 677 -24.98 -2.11 -21.27
CA LYS A 677 -25.06 -3.44 -21.90
C LYS A 677 -24.65 -4.59 -20.99
N ASP A 678 -23.51 -4.44 -20.32
CA ASP A 678 -22.96 -5.43 -19.39
C ASP A 678 -22.64 -4.76 -18.06
N PHE A 679 -23.33 -5.18 -17.00
CA PHE A 679 -23.10 -4.68 -15.64
C PHE A 679 -21.79 -5.20 -15.04
N SER A 680 -21.36 -6.40 -15.44
CA SER A 680 -20.16 -7.04 -14.90
C SER A 680 -18.88 -6.34 -15.36
N GLU A 681 -18.86 -5.82 -16.59
CA GLU A 681 -17.75 -5.04 -17.14
C GLU A 681 -17.36 -3.86 -16.24
N PHE A 682 -18.37 -3.23 -15.62
CA PHE A 682 -18.20 -2.04 -14.77
C PHE A 682 -18.37 -2.33 -13.28
N ASP A 683 -18.40 -3.59 -12.85
CA ASP A 683 -18.66 -4.00 -11.46
C ASP A 683 -19.93 -3.37 -10.84
N PHE A 684 -20.91 -3.03 -11.67
CA PHE A 684 -22.16 -2.41 -11.22
C PHE A 684 -23.13 -3.49 -10.71
N LYS A 685 -23.36 -3.53 -9.39
CA LYS A 685 -24.18 -4.56 -8.72
C LYS A 685 -25.45 -3.94 -8.11
N PRO A 686 -26.40 -3.43 -8.92
CA PRO A 686 -27.56 -2.68 -8.42
C PRO A 686 -28.45 -3.50 -7.48
N GLN A 687 -28.55 -4.81 -7.71
CA GLN A 687 -29.34 -5.70 -6.86
C GLN A 687 -28.76 -5.82 -5.44
N GLN A 688 -27.43 -5.85 -5.35
CA GLN A 688 -26.72 -5.88 -4.07
C GLN A 688 -26.84 -4.53 -3.36
N LEU A 689 -26.60 -3.42 -4.07
CA LEU A 689 -26.77 -2.07 -3.53
C LEU A 689 -28.17 -1.82 -2.97
N VAL A 690 -29.23 -2.21 -3.69
CA VAL A 690 -30.61 -2.11 -3.18
C VAL A 690 -30.78 -2.94 -1.91
N SER A 691 -30.25 -4.17 -1.89
CA SER A 691 -30.30 -5.03 -0.71
C SER A 691 -29.62 -4.41 0.51
N ASP A 692 -28.43 -3.87 0.33
CA ASP A 692 -27.62 -3.30 1.41
C ASP A 692 -28.26 -2.01 1.95
N ILE A 693 -28.71 -1.12 1.06
CA ILE A 693 -29.47 0.08 1.43
C ILE A 693 -30.73 -0.29 2.23
N CYS A 694 -31.50 -1.28 1.77
CA CYS A 694 -32.69 -1.74 2.48
C CYS A 694 -32.34 -2.34 3.85
N THR A 695 -31.22 -3.04 3.96
CA THR A 695 -30.74 -3.60 5.23
C THR A 695 -30.39 -2.49 6.22
N ILE A 696 -29.76 -1.39 5.76
CA ILE A 696 -29.49 -0.22 6.61
C ILE A 696 -30.81 0.39 7.12
N TYR A 697 -31.82 0.57 6.26
CA TYR A 697 -33.14 1.04 6.68
C TYR A 697 -33.78 0.13 7.73
N LEU A 698 -33.70 -1.19 7.55
CA LEU A 698 -34.24 -2.16 8.50
C LEU A 698 -33.50 -2.11 9.84
N ASN A 699 -32.17 -2.02 9.83
CA ASN A 699 -31.36 -1.92 11.04
C ASN A 699 -31.71 -0.68 11.89
N LEU A 700 -31.99 0.45 11.23
CA LEU A 700 -32.25 1.73 11.89
C LEU A 700 -33.74 2.02 12.13
N GLY A 701 -34.62 1.36 11.38
CA GLY A 701 -36.08 1.56 11.37
C GLY A 701 -36.82 1.15 12.65
N GLU A 702 -36.15 0.46 13.56
CA GLU A 702 -36.67 0.21 14.91
C GLU A 702 -36.91 1.53 15.69
N ARG A 703 -36.13 2.57 15.42
CA ARG A 703 -36.26 3.87 16.08
C ARG A 703 -37.28 4.76 15.37
N ASP A 704 -38.28 5.20 16.11
CA ASP A 704 -39.33 6.11 15.60
C ASP A 704 -38.76 7.44 15.14
N SER A 705 -37.74 7.96 15.83
CA SER A 705 -37.04 9.20 15.44
C SER A 705 -36.42 9.09 14.05
N PHE A 706 -35.84 7.94 13.71
CA PHE A 706 -35.30 7.70 12.38
C PHE A 706 -36.41 7.66 11.33
N CYS A 707 -37.50 6.91 11.60
CA CYS A 707 -38.65 6.81 10.70
C CYS A 707 -39.30 8.17 10.44
N ALA A 708 -39.40 9.03 11.45
CA ALA A 708 -39.94 10.37 11.35
C ALA A 708 -39.06 11.35 10.56
N THR A 709 -37.75 11.08 10.46
CA THR A 709 -36.82 11.91 9.68
C THR A 709 -36.78 11.50 8.20
N VAL A 710 -37.08 10.24 7.86
CA VAL A 710 -37.09 9.76 6.46
C VAL A 710 -37.90 10.64 5.50
N PRO A 711 -39.15 11.03 5.81
CA PRO A 711 -39.96 11.86 4.92
C PRO A 711 -39.52 13.33 4.83
N LYS A 712 -38.70 13.82 5.77
CA LYS A 712 -38.19 15.21 5.76
C LYS A 712 -37.29 15.51 4.57
N ASP A 713 -36.69 14.49 3.95
CA ASP A 713 -35.87 14.64 2.76
C ASP A 713 -36.75 14.81 1.49
N GLY A 714 -37.35 15.99 1.34
CA GLY A 714 -38.24 16.32 0.23
C GLY A 714 -37.59 16.27 -1.17
N ARG A 715 -36.25 16.19 -1.25
CA ARG A 715 -35.53 16.07 -2.53
C ARG A 715 -35.63 14.68 -3.14
N SER A 716 -35.57 13.62 -2.33
CA SER A 716 -35.45 12.25 -2.82
C SER A 716 -36.58 11.34 -2.36
N TYR A 717 -37.12 11.55 -1.16
CA TYR A 717 -38.27 10.79 -0.68
C TYR A 717 -39.52 11.07 -1.51
N SER A 718 -40.33 10.05 -1.73
CA SER A 718 -41.70 10.20 -2.24
C SER A 718 -42.59 9.11 -1.64
N PRO A 719 -43.91 9.32 -1.55
CA PRO A 719 -44.84 8.32 -1.01
C PRO A 719 -44.81 6.96 -1.74
N THR A 720 -44.28 6.93 -2.97
CA THR A 720 -44.16 5.71 -3.79
C THR A 720 -42.79 5.04 -3.72
N LEU A 721 -41.76 5.71 -3.17
CA LEU A 721 -40.38 5.22 -3.20
C LEU A 721 -40.26 3.83 -2.57
N PHE A 722 -40.75 3.66 -1.34
CA PHE A 722 -40.63 2.38 -0.64
C PHE A 722 -41.55 1.31 -1.22
N ALA A 723 -42.72 1.70 -1.74
CA ALA A 723 -43.59 0.76 -2.47
C ALA A 723 -42.91 0.24 -3.75
N GLN A 724 -42.16 1.08 -4.47
CA GLN A 724 -41.33 0.67 -5.59
C GLN A 724 -40.19 -0.25 -5.12
N THR A 725 -39.54 0.08 -4.00
CA THR A 725 -38.50 -0.76 -3.39
C THR A 725 -39.00 -2.17 -3.08
N VAL A 726 -40.17 -2.32 -2.45
CA VAL A 726 -40.78 -3.64 -2.18
C VAL A 726 -41.00 -4.44 -3.47
N ARG A 727 -41.43 -3.79 -4.56
CA ARG A 727 -41.57 -4.45 -5.88
C ARG A 727 -40.22 -4.90 -6.43
N VAL A 728 -39.18 -4.08 -6.29
CA VAL A 728 -37.82 -4.42 -6.72
C VAL A 728 -37.27 -5.57 -5.90
N LEU A 729 -37.41 -5.56 -4.56
CA LEU A 729 -36.98 -6.65 -3.67
C LEU A 729 -37.61 -8.01 -4.08
N LYS A 730 -38.91 -8.01 -4.41
CA LYS A 730 -39.60 -9.19 -4.98
C LYS A 730 -38.99 -9.62 -6.32
N LYS A 731 -38.71 -8.67 -7.21
CA LYS A 731 -38.14 -8.93 -8.54
C LYS A 731 -36.72 -9.50 -8.48
N ILE A 732 -35.90 -9.07 -7.52
CA ILE A 732 -34.54 -9.57 -7.32
C ILE A 732 -34.50 -10.80 -6.39
N ASN A 733 -35.65 -11.38 -6.06
CA ASN A 733 -35.81 -12.62 -5.30
C ASN A 733 -35.13 -12.60 -3.91
N LYS A 734 -35.28 -11.51 -3.16
CA LYS A 734 -34.80 -11.44 -1.77
C LYS A 734 -35.68 -12.28 -0.82
N PRO A 735 -35.14 -12.70 0.34
CA PRO A 735 -35.87 -13.49 1.33
C PRO A 735 -37.22 -12.84 1.73
N GLY A 736 -38.25 -13.67 1.91
CA GLY A 736 -39.62 -13.21 2.15
C GLY A 736 -39.79 -12.44 3.46
N ASP A 737 -39.04 -12.81 4.48
CA ASP A 737 -38.92 -12.10 5.77
C ASP A 737 -38.40 -10.66 5.60
N MET A 738 -37.35 -10.46 4.79
CA MET A 738 -36.86 -9.12 4.48
C MET A 738 -37.91 -8.27 3.75
N ILE A 739 -38.65 -8.89 2.81
CA ILE A 739 -39.70 -8.19 2.05
C ILE A 739 -40.84 -7.75 2.96
N VAL A 740 -41.26 -8.61 3.89
CA VAL A 740 -42.31 -8.30 4.88
C VAL A 740 -41.82 -7.19 5.81
N ALA A 741 -40.64 -7.34 6.40
CA ALA A 741 -40.08 -6.34 7.31
C ALA A 741 -39.95 -4.95 6.66
N PHE A 742 -39.55 -4.90 5.38
CA PHE A 742 -39.45 -3.62 4.67
C PHE A 742 -40.83 -3.05 4.31
N SER A 743 -41.82 -3.91 4.06
CA SER A 743 -43.22 -3.47 3.87
C SER A 743 -43.77 -2.82 5.14
N ASP A 744 -43.54 -3.44 6.30
CA ASP A 744 -43.96 -2.92 7.59
C ASP A 744 -43.27 -1.57 7.90
N LEU A 745 -41.97 -1.47 7.61
CA LEU A 745 -41.24 -0.21 7.71
C LEU A 745 -41.80 0.86 6.77
N ALA A 746 -42.19 0.49 5.55
CA ALA A 746 -42.78 1.42 4.60
C ALA A 746 -44.13 1.98 5.07
N GLU A 747 -44.97 1.14 5.66
CA GLU A 747 -46.23 1.59 6.27
C GLU A 747 -45.98 2.50 7.47
N LYS A 748 -45.01 2.16 8.32
CA LYS A 748 -44.60 2.99 9.45
C LYS A 748 -44.11 4.37 8.99
N VAL A 749 -43.17 4.43 8.05
CA VAL A 749 -42.65 5.69 7.50
C VAL A 749 -43.75 6.50 6.83
N LYS A 750 -44.68 5.85 6.12
CA LYS A 750 -45.84 6.52 5.53
C LYS A 750 -46.71 7.21 6.59
N SER A 751 -46.98 6.54 7.71
CA SER A 751 -47.77 7.14 8.80
C SER A 751 -47.11 8.40 9.38
N PHE A 752 -45.78 8.41 9.51
CA PHE A 752 -45.03 9.60 9.90
C PHE A 752 -45.06 10.70 8.83
N ALA A 753 -44.99 10.34 7.55
CA ALA A 753 -45.10 11.30 6.44
C ALA A 753 -46.48 11.98 6.42
N ASP A 754 -47.55 11.21 6.61
CA ASP A 754 -48.92 11.74 6.66
C ASP A 754 -49.09 12.71 7.85
N ARG A 755 -48.52 12.38 9.02
CA ARG A 755 -48.53 13.28 10.19
C ARG A 755 -47.66 14.52 9.99
N GLN A 756 -46.48 14.38 9.38
CA GLN A 756 -45.61 15.52 9.06
C GLN A 756 -46.30 16.47 8.10
N GLN A 757 -46.99 15.97 7.07
CA GLN A 757 -47.73 16.81 6.13
C GLN A 757 -48.81 17.64 6.85
N GLN A 758 -49.53 17.03 7.80
CA GLN A 758 -50.50 17.75 8.64
C GLN A 758 -49.82 18.81 9.52
N GLU A 759 -48.66 18.49 10.10
CA GLU A 759 -47.86 19.42 10.91
C GLU A 759 -47.32 20.59 10.05
N GLU A 760 -46.77 20.34 8.87
CA GLU A 760 -46.27 21.38 7.96
C GLU A 760 -47.37 22.31 7.46
N GLU A 761 -48.55 21.77 7.12
CA GLU A 761 -49.75 22.56 6.80
C GLU A 761 -50.16 23.45 7.98
N THR A 762 -49.87 23.04 9.21
CA THR A 762 -50.14 23.79 10.44
C THR A 762 -49.11 24.90 10.70
N TYR A 763 -47.89 24.78 10.18
CA TYR A 763 -46.77 25.71 10.45
C TYR A 763 -46.44 26.66 9.28
N VAL A 764 -47.23 26.66 8.20
CA VAL A 764 -47.00 27.51 7.01
C VAL A 764 -46.87 29.01 7.34
N ASP A 765 -47.54 29.50 8.39
CA ASP A 765 -47.45 30.92 8.83
C ASP A 765 -46.50 31.14 10.02
N ALA A 766 -45.47 30.29 10.19
CA ALA A 766 -44.45 30.51 11.20
C ALA A 766 -43.73 31.86 10.95
N PRO A 767 -43.57 32.72 11.98
CA PRO A 767 -42.76 33.93 11.86
C PRO A 767 -41.34 33.62 11.38
N ASP A 768 -40.80 34.44 10.48
CA ASP A 768 -39.44 34.27 9.91
C ASP A 768 -38.36 34.15 11.00
N GLU A 769 -38.54 34.80 12.16
CA GLU A 769 -37.61 34.73 13.30
C GLU A 769 -37.54 33.36 13.98
N PHE A 770 -38.52 32.47 13.74
CA PHE A 770 -38.54 31.10 14.26
C PHE A 770 -37.93 30.09 13.29
N LEU A 771 -37.66 30.51 12.05
CA LEU A 771 -37.12 29.66 11.01
C LEU A 771 -35.59 29.64 11.04
N ASP A 772 -35.02 28.46 10.86
CA ASP A 772 -33.58 28.29 10.65
C ASP A 772 -33.20 28.97 9.33
N PRO A 773 -32.20 29.87 9.31
CA PRO A 773 -31.84 30.64 8.12
C PRO A 773 -31.17 29.82 7.01
N ILE A 774 -30.74 28.58 7.28
CA ILE A 774 -30.16 27.65 6.30
C ILE A 774 -31.22 26.64 5.84
N MET A 775 -31.94 26.04 6.79
CA MET A 775 -32.89 24.96 6.51
C MET A 775 -34.31 25.48 6.20
N SER A 776 -34.62 26.73 6.54
CA SER A 776 -35.95 27.35 6.41
C SER A 776 -37.08 26.58 7.10
N THR A 777 -36.74 25.87 8.18
CA THR A 777 -37.67 25.11 9.03
C THR A 777 -37.71 25.69 10.44
N VAL A 778 -38.81 25.51 11.18
CA VAL A 778 -38.90 25.96 12.58
C VAL A 778 -37.76 25.35 13.42
N MET A 779 -37.01 26.20 14.13
CA MET A 779 -35.90 25.78 15.00
C MET A 779 -36.43 25.06 16.24
N MET A 780 -35.90 23.88 16.55
CA MET A 780 -36.29 23.10 17.73
C MET A 780 -35.37 23.38 18.93
N ASP A 781 -34.09 23.62 18.67
CA ASP A 781 -33.13 24.06 19.66
C ASP A 781 -32.28 25.23 19.12
N PRO A 782 -32.81 26.47 19.19
CA PRO A 782 -32.15 27.63 18.63
C PRO A 782 -30.88 27.99 19.40
N VAL A 783 -29.79 28.16 18.65
CA VAL A 783 -28.46 28.53 19.16
C VAL A 783 -27.87 29.70 18.40
N MET A 784 -27.21 30.61 19.10
CA MET A 784 -26.63 31.82 18.56
C MET A 784 -25.14 31.63 18.27
N LEU A 785 -24.74 31.95 17.04
CA LEU A 785 -23.36 31.97 16.59
C LEU A 785 -22.66 33.25 17.10
N PRO A 786 -21.48 33.16 17.74
CA PRO A 786 -20.85 34.31 18.40
C PRO A 786 -20.38 35.40 17.41
N SER A 787 -19.91 34.98 16.24
CA SER A 787 -19.32 35.84 15.20
C SER A 787 -20.37 36.54 14.34
N SER A 788 -21.25 35.78 13.69
CA SER A 788 -22.32 36.32 12.84
C SER A 788 -23.51 36.86 13.64
N ARG A 789 -23.67 36.44 14.90
CA ARG A 789 -24.85 36.69 15.75
C ARG A 789 -26.17 36.16 15.16
N VAL A 790 -26.08 35.29 14.16
CA VAL A 790 -27.22 34.62 13.56
C VAL A 790 -27.62 33.46 14.48
N THR A 791 -28.92 33.26 14.66
CA THR A 791 -29.46 32.09 15.38
C THR A 791 -29.81 31.01 14.36
N VAL A 792 -29.34 29.80 14.61
CA VAL A 792 -29.57 28.59 13.79
C VAL A 792 -30.01 27.46 14.71
N ASP A 793 -30.55 26.38 14.17
CA ASP A 793 -30.80 25.17 14.96
C ASP A 793 -29.46 24.49 15.31
N ARG A 794 -29.37 23.94 16.54
CA ARG A 794 -28.16 23.25 17.03
C ARG A 794 -27.72 22.13 16.09
N SER A 795 -28.67 21.37 15.53
CA SER A 795 -28.35 20.26 14.63
C SER A 795 -27.77 20.74 13.30
N THR A 796 -28.24 21.88 12.78
CA THR A 796 -27.74 22.52 11.56
C THR A 796 -26.28 22.91 11.70
N ILE A 797 -25.91 23.59 12.79
CA ILE A 797 -24.52 24.04 13.00
C ILE A 797 -23.58 22.91 13.38
N ALA A 798 -24.02 21.96 14.22
CA ALA A 798 -23.21 20.78 14.56
C ALA A 798 -22.80 20.00 13.29
N ARG A 799 -23.73 19.89 12.33
CA ARG A 799 -23.46 19.29 11.02
C ARG A 799 -22.42 20.06 10.20
N HIS A 800 -22.55 21.38 10.14
CA HIS A 800 -21.60 22.23 9.44
C HIS A 800 -20.18 22.04 10.01
N LEU A 801 -20.04 22.07 11.34
CA LEU A 801 -18.76 21.94 12.05
C LEU A 801 -18.09 20.57 11.92
N LEU A 802 -18.83 19.51 11.59
CA LEU A 802 -18.26 18.21 11.23
C LEU A 802 -17.59 18.20 9.85
N SER A 803 -17.93 19.14 8.98
CA SER A 803 -17.39 19.27 7.63
C SER A 803 -16.38 20.42 7.54
N ASP A 804 -16.70 21.56 8.15
CA ASP A 804 -15.89 22.77 8.15
C ASP A 804 -16.01 23.52 9.49
N GLN A 805 -14.89 23.75 10.17
CA GLN A 805 -14.85 24.40 11.50
C GLN A 805 -14.94 25.94 11.39
N THR A 806 -15.96 26.42 10.70
CA THR A 806 -16.19 27.85 10.45
C THR A 806 -17.65 28.24 10.72
N ASP A 807 -17.92 29.53 10.87
CA ASP A 807 -19.26 30.08 10.85
C ASP A 807 -19.77 30.12 9.39
N PRO A 808 -20.91 29.49 9.06
CA PRO A 808 -21.38 29.36 7.69
C PRO A 808 -21.72 30.71 7.02
N PHE A 809 -21.93 31.79 7.77
CA PHE A 809 -22.33 33.09 7.24
C PHE A 809 -21.15 34.03 6.96
N ASN A 810 -20.04 33.88 7.68
CA ASN A 810 -18.88 34.79 7.54
C ASN A 810 -17.52 34.07 7.45
N ARG A 811 -17.50 32.74 7.50
CA ARG A 811 -16.31 31.86 7.43
C ARG A 811 -15.26 32.10 8.52
N SER A 812 -15.61 32.77 9.62
CA SER A 812 -14.70 32.89 10.77
C SER A 812 -14.59 31.56 11.52
N PRO A 813 -13.44 31.23 12.13
CA PRO A 813 -13.27 29.96 12.86
C PRO A 813 -14.30 29.83 13.98
N LEU A 814 -14.96 28.66 14.06
CA LEU A 814 -16.02 28.39 15.03
C LEU A 814 -15.93 26.95 15.54
N THR A 815 -16.16 26.76 16.84
CA THR A 815 -16.23 25.44 17.49
C THR A 815 -17.52 25.30 18.30
N MET A 816 -17.95 24.06 18.56
CA MET A 816 -19.25 23.78 19.18
C MET A 816 -19.40 24.39 20.59
N ASP A 817 -18.30 24.47 21.35
CA ASP A 817 -18.24 25.04 22.70
C ASP A 817 -18.44 26.57 22.74
N GLN A 818 -18.21 27.26 21.62
CA GLN A 818 -18.38 28.71 21.52
C GLN A 818 -19.85 29.12 21.27
N ILE A 819 -20.70 28.16 20.91
CA ILE A 819 -22.09 28.36 20.54
C ILE A 819 -22.94 28.57 21.79
N LYS A 820 -23.77 29.62 21.79
CA LYS A 820 -24.59 29.99 22.95
C LYS A 820 -26.05 29.58 22.74
N PRO A 821 -26.69 28.86 23.67
CA PRO A 821 -28.13 28.59 23.59
C PRO A 821 -28.94 29.90 23.56
N ASN A 822 -29.92 30.00 22.67
CA ASN A 822 -30.86 31.13 22.63
C ASN A 822 -32.16 30.74 23.37
N ALA A 823 -32.07 30.69 24.70
CA ALA A 823 -33.19 30.25 25.55
C ALA A 823 -34.44 31.12 25.40
N GLU A 824 -34.29 32.43 25.18
CA GLU A 824 -35.42 33.35 24.97
C GLU A 824 -36.19 33.00 23.69
N LEU A 825 -35.47 32.79 22.57
CA LEU A 825 -36.13 32.39 21.32
C LEU A 825 -36.75 31.00 21.43
N ARG A 826 -36.09 30.07 22.13
CA ARG A 826 -36.63 28.74 22.39
C ARG A 826 -37.96 28.81 23.15
N GLU A 827 -38.07 29.64 24.18
CA GLU A 827 -39.32 29.83 24.91
C GLU A 827 -40.42 30.44 24.02
N LYS A 828 -40.09 31.43 23.18
CA LYS A 828 -41.04 32.03 22.21
C LYS A 828 -41.57 31.00 21.21
N ILE A 829 -40.68 30.18 20.65
CA ILE A 829 -41.05 29.12 19.72
C ILE A 829 -41.95 28.08 20.43
N GLN A 830 -41.59 27.67 21.65
CA GLN A 830 -42.40 26.71 22.42
C GLN A 830 -43.78 27.26 22.78
N GLN A 831 -43.89 28.54 23.15
CA GLN A 831 -45.18 29.19 23.40
C GLN A 831 -46.03 29.24 22.13
N TRP A 832 -45.43 29.64 21.00
CA TRP A 832 -46.13 29.68 19.71
C TRP A 832 -46.62 28.30 19.25
N LEU A 833 -45.79 27.26 19.39
CA LEU A 833 -46.16 25.87 19.12
C LEU A 833 -47.31 25.43 20.03
N GLY A 834 -47.25 25.76 21.33
CA GLY A 834 -48.30 25.42 22.29
C GLY A 834 -49.63 26.12 22.03
N GLU A 835 -49.62 27.38 21.60
CA GLU A 835 -50.82 28.13 21.22
C GLU A 835 -51.47 27.53 19.97
N ARG A 836 -50.68 27.19 18.93
CA ARG A 836 -51.17 26.52 17.72
C ARG A 836 -51.75 25.13 18.03
N GLN A 837 -51.10 24.34 18.87
CA GLN A 837 -51.60 23.02 19.26
C GLN A 837 -52.96 23.11 19.97
N ARG A 838 -53.15 24.07 20.89
CA ARG A 838 -54.45 24.28 21.56
C ARG A 838 -55.53 24.76 20.60
N HIS A 839 -55.18 25.59 19.63
CA HIS A 839 -56.10 26.06 18.59
C HIS A 839 -56.56 24.90 17.70
N MET A 840 -55.67 23.93 17.42
CA MET A 840 -55.98 22.69 16.70
C MET A 840 -56.91 21.78 17.50
N ASP A 841 -56.61 21.53 18.78
CA ASP A 841 -57.44 20.67 19.63
C ASP A 841 -58.86 21.25 19.81
N HIS A 842 -58.99 22.57 19.99
CA HIS A 842 -60.30 23.26 20.00
C HIS A 842 -61.03 23.20 18.65
N SER A 843 -60.31 23.24 17.53
CA SER A 843 -60.92 23.18 16.19
C SER A 843 -61.38 21.75 15.86
N ALA A 844 -60.66 20.73 16.33
CA ALA A 844 -61.01 19.32 16.19
C ALA A 844 -62.23 18.96 17.08
N GLU A 845 -62.29 19.43 18.33
CA GLU A 845 -63.44 19.24 19.23
C GLU A 845 -64.73 19.94 18.74
N MET A 846 -64.62 21.00 17.92
CA MET A 846 -65.77 21.65 17.28
C MET A 846 -66.21 20.97 15.97
N SER A 847 -65.42 20.02 15.44
CA SER A 847 -65.64 19.36 14.15
C SER A 847 -66.16 17.92 14.27
N GLU A 848 -66.08 17.30 15.46
CA GLU A 848 -66.86 16.11 15.86
C GLU A 848 -68.27 16.51 16.32
#